data_AF-W9VM55-F1
#
_entry.id   AF-W9VM55-F1
#
_cell.length_a   1.000
_cell.length_b   1.000
_cell.length_c   1.000
_cell.angle_alpha   90.00
_cell.angle_beta   90.00
_cell.angle_gamma   90.00
#
_symmetry.space_group_name_H-M   'P 1'
#
loop_
_entity.id
_entity.type
_entity.pdbx_description
1 polymer ?
#
loop_
_entity_poly.entity_id
_entity_poly.type
_entity_poly.pdbx_seq_one_letter_code
_entity_poly.pdbx_strand_id
1 'polypeptide(L)'
;MFHHETADAEQFEQVIVESVRQILDRPNPEYFLRWARTHIPTILGLSDDDLSDVESLRLANLLGTVIWNATPLPGNGFRPLPIDPPDGEASCSCGSGLRYRDCCGNLGDMPVLSTELIWEILLDQISERELKDALALDVIPGPLLAKIADRWLEEDRPGRAVALLEPLFSGPLADLGDHYEPALDILCDAYDRLDHWRKKLAFLDRVCAEGGRTLQAAAWQRRSTIHIDEGDFALAQLAFTSALRCDPDNPSTALLEITLLAAQHKDRLARERARFWLHRFRKIGYRDEGFMDFLERAVSDPQEAMVNSHADALDPQLVDWHDWVGVASARPLPGYDLVTLRLERSRRDSTQLELFAGSEGGRLAGEGESVAASPTRASLVPGIAVELRPPSAVRRLETLWRALYPGSKPPSTHLSLLEGADVWNASEWLDHVLAHPEVADSLDILDDLATALYEHPESALPWVAHALMRPLLDRAWAILERLLSPEDPRILPWFAPANRPALRLLFRRYLSQVQEGESKAAVLTLEMLLRLNPQDNHGVRAELMNHYLRDGDDERALALARRFPDDLLADLAYGEVLALYRLGREERARLVLSTAVRRLPRIPYYLTRKRIKQPRLNPLGITPGGEDQAWLYREAMRDVWEAEPGILAWLKRFSA
;
A
#
# COMPACT_ATOMS: atom_id res chain seq x y z
N MET A 1 -7.50 -37.32 -17.61
CA MET A 1 -7.75 -36.64 -18.90
C MET A 1 -7.10 -35.26 -18.91
N PHE A 2 -7.45 -34.33 -18.00
CA PHE A 2 -6.80 -33.02 -17.91
C PHE A 2 -5.30 -33.04 -17.57
N HIS A 3 -4.83 -33.92 -16.68
CA HIS A 3 -3.39 -34.05 -16.38
C HIS A 3 -2.55 -34.63 -17.53
N HIS A 4 -3.18 -35.26 -18.53
CA HIS A 4 -2.46 -35.74 -19.72
C HIS A 4 -2.26 -34.60 -20.72
N GLU A 5 -3.31 -33.83 -21.02
CA GLU A 5 -3.23 -32.74 -22.01
C GLU A 5 -2.22 -31.64 -21.64
N THR A 6 -2.07 -31.31 -20.35
CA THR A 6 -1.03 -30.36 -19.90
C THR A 6 0.38 -30.96 -19.93
N ALA A 7 0.52 -32.22 -19.53
CA ALA A 7 1.81 -32.91 -19.59
C ALA A 7 2.30 -33.08 -21.03
N ASP A 8 1.40 -33.37 -21.97
CA ASP A 8 1.72 -33.51 -23.39
C ASP A 8 2.16 -32.17 -24.01
N ALA A 9 1.57 -31.06 -23.57
CA ALA A 9 1.96 -29.71 -24.02
C ALA A 9 3.33 -29.29 -23.48
N GLU A 10 3.60 -29.51 -22.19
CA GLU A 10 4.91 -29.25 -21.57
C GLU A 10 6.02 -30.10 -22.22
N GLN A 11 5.75 -31.37 -22.48
CA GLN A 11 6.69 -32.26 -23.17
C GLN A 11 6.96 -31.79 -24.61
N PHE A 12 5.94 -31.31 -25.31
CA PHE A 12 6.10 -30.78 -26.66
C PHE A 12 6.94 -29.49 -26.67
N GLU A 13 6.71 -28.58 -25.73
CA GLU A 13 7.55 -27.40 -25.55
C GLU A 13 9.00 -27.78 -25.27
N GLN A 14 9.24 -28.76 -24.39
CA GLN A 14 10.57 -29.28 -24.10
C GLN A 14 11.26 -29.85 -25.35
N VAL A 15 10.51 -30.51 -26.24
CA VAL A 15 11.04 -30.97 -27.54
C VAL A 15 11.55 -29.80 -28.36
N ILE A 16 10.82 -28.68 -28.43
CA ILE A 16 11.24 -27.50 -29.18
C ILE A 16 12.49 -26.88 -28.54
N VAL A 17 12.49 -26.69 -27.22
CA VAL A 17 13.63 -26.11 -26.47
C VAL A 17 14.91 -26.89 -26.70
N GLU A 18 14.89 -28.21 -26.48
CA GLU A 18 16.07 -29.05 -26.68
C GLU A 18 16.49 -29.12 -28.15
N SER A 19 15.52 -29.11 -29.08
CA SER A 19 15.80 -29.09 -30.51
C SER A 19 16.52 -27.82 -30.94
N VAL A 20 16.02 -26.64 -30.53
CA VAL A 20 16.64 -25.34 -30.83
C VAL A 20 18.06 -25.29 -30.28
N ARG A 21 18.27 -25.74 -29.02
CA ARG A 21 19.61 -25.83 -28.43
C ARG A 21 20.56 -26.71 -29.26
N GLN A 22 20.09 -27.90 -29.68
CA GLN A 22 20.89 -28.81 -30.48
C GLN A 22 21.23 -28.25 -31.87
N ILE A 23 20.30 -27.51 -32.48
CA ILE A 23 20.48 -26.83 -33.77
C ILE A 23 21.56 -25.75 -33.66
N LEU A 24 21.54 -24.95 -32.60
CA LEU A 24 22.51 -23.87 -32.38
C LEU A 24 23.92 -24.40 -32.09
N ASP A 25 24.04 -25.46 -31.28
CA ASP A 25 25.35 -26.08 -30.96
C ASP A 25 26.02 -26.66 -32.22
N ARG A 26 25.24 -27.36 -33.06
CA ARG A 26 25.73 -27.98 -34.30
C ARG A 26 24.71 -27.80 -35.43
N PRO A 27 24.81 -26.71 -36.22
CA PRO A 27 23.88 -26.42 -37.30
C PRO A 27 24.16 -27.31 -38.51
N ASN A 28 23.81 -28.59 -38.40
CA ASN A 28 23.88 -29.58 -39.47
C ASN A 28 22.57 -30.42 -39.47
N PRO A 29 21.80 -30.40 -40.57
CA PRO A 29 20.47 -31.02 -40.61
C PRO A 29 20.53 -32.55 -40.46
N GLU A 30 21.54 -33.22 -41.02
CA GLU A 30 21.67 -34.67 -40.91
C GLU A 30 22.01 -35.12 -39.48
N TYR A 31 22.89 -34.35 -38.82
CA TYR A 31 23.24 -34.59 -37.42
C TYR A 31 22.05 -34.36 -36.50
N PHE A 32 21.34 -33.24 -36.69
CA PHE A 32 20.17 -32.89 -35.91
C PHE A 32 19.03 -33.91 -36.10
N LEU A 33 18.69 -34.30 -37.33
CA LEU A 33 17.64 -35.31 -37.55
C LEU A 33 18.00 -36.68 -36.95
N ARG A 34 19.29 -37.02 -36.88
CA ARG A 34 19.74 -38.22 -36.16
C ARG A 34 19.52 -38.10 -34.66
N TRP A 35 19.86 -36.95 -34.08
CA TRP A 35 19.58 -36.67 -32.68
C TRP A 35 18.08 -36.73 -32.40
N ALA A 36 17.26 -36.10 -33.24
CA ALA A 36 15.81 -36.02 -33.10
C ALA A 36 15.17 -37.42 -33.02
N ARG A 37 15.56 -38.34 -33.91
CA ARG A 37 15.06 -39.73 -33.92
C ARG A 37 15.38 -40.51 -32.65
N THR A 38 16.45 -40.18 -31.93
CA THR A 38 16.83 -40.88 -30.69
C THR A 38 16.22 -40.21 -29.45
N HIS A 39 16.07 -38.89 -29.44
CA HIS A 39 15.73 -38.14 -28.23
C HIS A 39 14.28 -37.70 -28.17
N ILE A 40 13.66 -37.30 -29.29
CA ILE A 40 12.26 -36.82 -29.30
C ILE A 40 11.29 -37.88 -28.77
N PRO A 41 11.37 -39.17 -29.16
CA PRO A 41 10.47 -40.19 -28.62
C PRO A 41 10.58 -40.32 -27.09
N THR A 42 11.81 -40.22 -26.58
CA THR A 42 12.09 -40.28 -25.13
C THR A 42 11.52 -39.07 -24.39
N ILE A 43 11.64 -37.86 -24.95
CA ILE A 43 11.12 -36.62 -24.34
C ILE A 43 9.59 -36.64 -24.30
N LEU A 44 8.96 -37.13 -25.39
CA LEU A 44 7.50 -37.29 -25.48
C LEU A 44 6.98 -38.50 -24.68
N GLY A 45 7.85 -39.26 -24.00
CA GLY A 45 7.45 -40.41 -23.20
C GLY A 45 6.74 -41.52 -23.99
N LEU A 46 6.98 -41.64 -25.31
CA LEU A 46 6.34 -42.65 -26.15
C LEU A 46 6.78 -44.06 -25.70
N SER A 47 5.86 -44.86 -25.18
CA SER A 47 6.12 -46.22 -24.72
C SER A 47 5.95 -47.27 -25.84
N ASP A 48 6.50 -48.48 -25.66
CA ASP A 48 6.40 -49.58 -26.64
C ASP A 48 4.94 -50.00 -26.95
N ASP A 49 3.96 -49.63 -26.11
CA ASP A 49 2.53 -49.95 -26.29
C ASP A 49 1.76 -48.88 -27.10
N ASP A 50 2.32 -47.67 -27.30
CA ASP A 50 1.61 -46.52 -27.91
C ASP A 50 1.78 -46.42 -29.42
N LEU A 51 2.99 -46.69 -29.93
CA LEU A 51 3.35 -46.61 -31.35
C LEU A 51 4.38 -47.68 -31.67
N SER A 52 4.34 -48.23 -32.89
CA SER A 52 5.44 -49.09 -33.35
C SER A 52 6.75 -48.29 -33.50
N ASP A 53 7.90 -48.95 -33.39
CA ASP A 53 9.22 -48.35 -33.59
C ASP A 53 9.30 -47.49 -34.87
N VAL A 54 8.66 -47.97 -35.95
CA VAL A 54 8.62 -47.29 -37.24
C VAL A 54 7.80 -46.00 -37.19
N GLU A 55 6.70 -45.99 -36.45
CA GLU A 55 5.83 -44.82 -36.28
C GLU A 55 6.48 -43.77 -35.37
N SER A 56 7.11 -44.19 -34.27
CA SER A 56 7.87 -43.31 -33.38
C SER A 56 9.03 -42.63 -34.11
N LEU A 57 9.80 -43.39 -34.91
CA LEU A 57 10.87 -42.84 -35.74
C LEU A 57 10.36 -41.89 -36.83
N ARG A 58 9.20 -42.20 -37.43
CA ARG A 58 8.55 -41.33 -38.42
C ARG A 58 8.13 -40.00 -37.79
N LEU A 59 7.46 -40.05 -36.64
CA LEU A 59 7.00 -38.86 -35.91
C LEU A 59 8.18 -37.98 -35.49
N ALA A 60 9.20 -38.56 -34.87
CA ALA A 60 10.39 -37.82 -34.46
C ALA A 60 11.12 -37.17 -35.64
N ASN A 61 11.20 -37.86 -36.78
CA ASN A 61 11.82 -37.30 -37.98
C ASN A 61 10.99 -36.14 -38.56
N LEU A 62 9.65 -36.27 -38.60
CA LEU A 62 8.75 -35.20 -39.06
C LEU A 62 8.82 -33.97 -38.14
N LEU A 63 8.71 -34.17 -36.82
CA LEU A 63 8.83 -33.10 -35.82
C LEU A 63 10.18 -32.40 -35.91
N GLY A 64 11.27 -33.17 -35.98
CA GLY A 64 12.61 -32.62 -36.20
C GLY A 64 12.66 -31.76 -37.47
N THR A 65 12.19 -32.27 -38.60
CA THR A 65 12.19 -31.48 -39.86
C THR A 65 11.39 -30.18 -39.73
N VAL A 66 10.22 -30.20 -39.09
CA VAL A 66 9.41 -28.99 -38.88
C VAL A 66 10.14 -27.98 -38.00
N ILE A 67 10.70 -28.42 -36.87
CA ILE A 67 11.44 -27.53 -35.95
C ILE A 67 12.65 -26.93 -36.66
N TRP A 68 13.45 -27.75 -37.35
CA TRP A 68 14.58 -27.25 -38.14
C TRP A 68 14.16 -26.19 -39.17
N ASN A 69 13.11 -26.48 -39.93
CA ASN A 69 12.63 -25.58 -40.98
C ASN A 69 12.07 -24.26 -40.43
N ALA A 70 11.69 -24.22 -39.15
CA ALA A 70 11.21 -23.02 -38.47
C ALA A 70 12.33 -22.25 -37.75
N THR A 71 13.42 -22.89 -37.34
CA THR A 71 14.50 -22.28 -36.53
C THR A 71 15.36 -21.28 -37.32
N PRO A 72 15.35 -19.98 -36.94
CA PRO A 72 16.28 -18.99 -37.47
C PRO A 72 17.72 -19.30 -37.04
N LEU A 73 18.66 -19.30 -38.00
CA LEU A 73 20.07 -19.61 -37.72
C LEU A 73 20.92 -18.34 -37.64
N PRO A 74 21.72 -18.11 -36.56
CA PRO A 74 22.61 -16.95 -36.47
C PRO A 74 23.58 -16.84 -37.66
N GLY A 75 24.14 -17.96 -38.10
CA GLY A 75 25.04 -18.02 -39.26
C GLY A 75 24.39 -17.72 -40.62
N ASN A 76 23.06 -17.63 -40.67
CA ASN A 76 22.27 -17.29 -41.85
C ASN A 76 21.48 -15.98 -41.66
N GLY A 77 22.00 -15.06 -40.85
CA GLY A 77 21.36 -13.77 -40.57
C GLY A 77 19.97 -13.93 -39.93
N PHE A 78 19.82 -14.93 -39.06
CA PHE A 78 18.56 -15.29 -38.40
C PHE A 78 17.41 -15.53 -39.39
N ARG A 79 17.72 -16.24 -40.49
CA ARG A 79 16.72 -16.78 -41.41
C ARG A 79 16.73 -18.31 -41.33
N PRO A 80 15.55 -18.96 -41.32
CA PRO A 80 15.51 -20.41 -41.43
C PRO A 80 16.17 -20.89 -42.72
N LEU A 81 16.76 -22.08 -42.66
CA LEU A 81 17.37 -22.75 -43.82
C LEU A 81 16.72 -24.13 -43.98
N PRO A 82 15.54 -24.22 -44.63
CA PRO A 82 14.77 -25.46 -44.70
C PRO A 82 15.53 -26.60 -45.39
N ILE A 83 15.24 -27.83 -44.97
CA ILE A 83 15.81 -29.06 -45.57
C ILE A 83 15.08 -29.36 -46.88
N ASP A 84 15.84 -29.54 -47.97
CA ASP A 84 15.28 -29.99 -49.24
C ASP A 84 14.68 -31.39 -49.11
N PRO A 85 13.43 -31.62 -49.56
CA PRO A 85 12.81 -32.93 -49.49
C PRO A 85 13.54 -33.94 -50.39
N PRO A 86 13.80 -35.17 -49.93
CA PRO A 86 14.31 -36.24 -50.77
C PRO A 86 13.40 -36.54 -51.97
N ASP A 87 13.94 -37.20 -52.99
CA ASP A 87 13.13 -37.77 -54.08
C ASP A 87 12.10 -38.75 -53.50
N GLY A 88 10.86 -38.69 -54.00
CA GLY A 88 9.74 -39.48 -53.49
C GLY A 88 9.94 -40.99 -53.57
N GLU A 89 10.74 -41.47 -54.54
CA GLU A 89 11.10 -42.89 -54.70
C GLU A 89 12.32 -43.32 -53.88
N ALA A 90 13.07 -42.37 -53.30
CA ALA A 90 14.21 -42.69 -52.46
C ALA A 90 13.77 -43.32 -51.12
N SER A 91 14.67 -44.07 -50.49
CA SER A 91 14.45 -44.61 -49.15
C SER A 91 14.26 -43.48 -48.14
N CYS A 92 13.26 -43.61 -47.26
CA CYS A 92 12.97 -42.61 -46.25
C CYS A 92 14.12 -42.46 -45.23
N SER A 93 14.51 -41.22 -44.94
CA SER A 93 15.59 -40.88 -44.00
C SER A 93 15.26 -41.15 -42.53
N CYS A 94 14.00 -41.47 -42.21
CA CYS A 94 13.59 -41.81 -40.84
C CYS A 94 14.03 -43.21 -40.39
N GLY A 95 14.50 -44.06 -41.32
CA GLY A 95 14.94 -45.44 -41.02
C GLY A 95 13.84 -46.50 -41.12
N SER A 96 12.64 -46.15 -41.62
CA SER A 96 11.50 -47.08 -41.77
C SER A 96 11.67 -48.15 -42.85
N GLY A 97 12.62 -47.97 -43.78
CA GLY A 97 12.79 -48.84 -44.96
C GLY A 97 11.73 -48.64 -46.05
N LEU A 98 10.75 -47.76 -45.85
CA LEU A 98 9.74 -47.37 -46.85
C LEU A 98 10.27 -46.31 -47.82
N ARG A 99 9.57 -46.08 -48.93
CA ARG A 99 9.83 -44.94 -49.84
C ARG A 99 9.44 -43.63 -49.16
N TYR A 100 10.16 -42.54 -49.42
CA TYR A 100 9.91 -41.24 -48.79
C TYR A 100 8.46 -40.78 -48.95
N ARG A 101 7.89 -40.87 -50.17
CA ARG A 101 6.49 -40.49 -50.43
C ARG A 101 5.45 -41.28 -49.61
N ASP A 102 5.77 -42.53 -49.26
CA ASP A 102 4.89 -43.44 -48.53
C ASP A 102 5.12 -43.36 -47.01
N CYS A 103 6.02 -42.49 -46.53
CA CYS A 103 6.41 -42.37 -45.12
C CYS A 103 6.47 -40.92 -44.61
N CYS A 104 7.60 -40.22 -44.75
CA CYS A 104 7.75 -38.83 -44.29
C CYS A 104 7.43 -37.77 -45.37
N GLY A 105 6.94 -38.20 -46.55
CA GLY A 105 6.60 -37.31 -47.67
C GLY A 105 5.42 -36.36 -47.40
N ASN A 106 4.57 -36.70 -46.44
CA ASN A 106 3.44 -35.86 -46.00
C ASN A 106 3.85 -34.87 -44.90
N LEU A 107 4.89 -34.06 -45.13
CA LEU A 107 5.31 -33.04 -44.16
C LEU A 107 4.22 -31.97 -43.94
N GLY A 108 3.37 -31.72 -44.94
CA GLY A 108 2.27 -30.76 -44.86
C GLY A 108 1.14 -31.14 -43.89
N ASP A 109 1.11 -32.38 -43.41
CA ASP A 109 0.14 -32.83 -42.39
C ASP A 109 0.60 -32.47 -40.96
N MET A 110 1.82 -31.94 -40.79
CA MET A 110 2.37 -31.52 -39.50
C MET A 110 1.93 -30.11 -39.13
N PRO A 111 1.84 -29.80 -37.81
CA PRO A 111 1.55 -28.44 -37.36
C PRO A 111 2.65 -27.46 -37.81
N VAL A 112 2.23 -26.28 -38.25
CA VAL A 112 3.15 -25.18 -38.55
C VAL A 112 3.53 -24.51 -37.24
N LEU A 113 4.83 -24.46 -36.93
CA LEU A 113 5.34 -23.74 -35.77
C LEU A 113 5.36 -22.23 -36.07
N SER A 114 4.83 -21.43 -35.14
CA SER A 114 4.85 -19.98 -35.28
C SER A 114 6.28 -19.45 -35.17
N THR A 115 6.60 -18.43 -35.95
CA THR A 115 7.92 -17.78 -35.89
C THR A 115 8.16 -17.14 -34.52
N GLU A 116 7.12 -16.61 -33.87
CA GLU A 116 7.21 -16.00 -32.54
C GLU A 116 7.57 -17.02 -31.46
N LEU A 117 6.95 -18.20 -31.44
CA LEU A 117 7.26 -19.26 -30.48
C LEU A 117 8.73 -19.68 -30.56
N ILE A 118 9.24 -19.84 -31.78
CA ILE A 118 10.64 -20.21 -31.97
C ILE A 118 11.58 -19.09 -31.55
N TRP A 119 11.24 -17.83 -31.84
CA TRP A 119 12.03 -16.69 -31.39
C TRP A 119 12.05 -16.56 -29.87
N GLU A 120 10.93 -16.79 -29.20
CA GLU A 120 10.84 -16.74 -27.74
C GLU A 120 11.86 -17.69 -27.09
N ILE A 121 11.93 -18.93 -27.58
CA ILE A 121 12.91 -19.93 -27.15
C ILE A 121 14.33 -19.54 -27.57
N LEU A 122 14.49 -19.03 -28.80
CA LEU A 122 15.79 -18.64 -29.35
C LEU A 122 16.47 -17.55 -28.51
N LEU A 123 15.71 -16.56 -28.04
CA LEU A 123 16.21 -15.46 -27.20
C LEU A 123 16.81 -15.93 -25.86
N ASP A 124 16.42 -17.11 -25.39
CA ASP A 124 16.97 -17.72 -24.17
C ASP A 124 18.21 -18.58 -24.44
N GLN A 125 18.50 -18.93 -25.70
CA GLN A 125 19.64 -19.78 -26.06
C GLN A 125 20.79 -19.02 -26.74
N ILE A 126 20.54 -17.84 -27.33
CA ILE A 126 21.58 -17.07 -28.04
C ILE A 126 22.46 -16.25 -27.09
N SER A 127 23.72 -16.05 -27.48
CA SER A 127 24.68 -15.22 -26.73
C SER A 127 24.37 -13.72 -26.83
N GLU A 128 24.93 -12.90 -25.93
CA GLU A 128 24.77 -11.43 -25.96
C GLU A 128 25.26 -10.82 -27.29
N ARG A 129 26.29 -11.42 -27.90
CA ARG A 129 26.79 -11.01 -29.23
C ARG A 129 25.74 -11.27 -30.32
N GLU A 130 25.17 -12.47 -30.34
CA GLU A 130 24.15 -12.85 -31.31
C GLU A 130 22.87 -12.04 -31.13
N LEU A 131 22.47 -11.76 -29.89
CA LEU A 131 21.34 -10.86 -29.60
C LEU A 131 21.57 -9.46 -30.17
N LYS A 132 22.79 -8.91 -30.01
CA LYS A 132 23.14 -7.61 -30.58
C LYS A 132 23.09 -7.62 -32.11
N ASP A 133 23.57 -8.69 -32.73
CA ASP A 133 23.52 -8.88 -34.18
C ASP A 133 22.06 -8.98 -34.68
N ALA A 134 21.20 -9.72 -33.97
CA ALA A 134 19.77 -9.83 -34.27
C ALA A 134 19.03 -8.49 -34.15
N LEU A 135 19.28 -7.71 -33.09
CA LEU A 135 18.73 -6.37 -32.93
C LEU A 135 19.17 -5.42 -34.04
N ALA A 136 20.44 -5.49 -34.46
CA ALA A 136 20.96 -4.67 -35.55
C ALA A 136 20.35 -5.01 -36.92
N LEU A 137 19.89 -6.26 -37.08
CA LEU A 137 19.24 -6.74 -38.30
C LEU A 137 17.72 -6.51 -38.31
N ASP A 138 17.12 -6.06 -37.21
CA ASP A 138 15.67 -5.82 -37.05
C ASP A 138 14.82 -7.07 -37.41
N VAL A 139 15.28 -8.24 -36.95
CA VAL A 139 14.66 -9.55 -37.25
C VAL A 139 13.83 -10.11 -36.09
N ILE A 140 13.93 -9.51 -34.90
CA ILE A 140 13.23 -9.97 -33.70
C ILE A 140 11.77 -9.47 -33.76
N PRO A 141 10.78 -10.34 -33.57
CA PRO A 141 9.38 -9.91 -33.49
C PRO A 141 9.18 -8.82 -32.44
N GLY A 142 8.49 -7.74 -32.81
CA GLY A 142 8.28 -6.57 -31.95
C GLY A 142 7.76 -6.87 -30.54
N PRO A 143 6.74 -7.74 -30.37
CA PRO A 143 6.25 -8.12 -29.04
C PRO A 143 7.32 -8.73 -28.13
N LEU A 144 8.27 -9.49 -28.70
CA LEU A 144 9.32 -10.18 -27.93
C LEU A 144 10.44 -9.23 -27.46
N LEU A 145 10.45 -7.98 -27.91
CA LEU A 145 11.37 -6.98 -27.38
C LEU A 145 11.12 -6.69 -25.90
N ALA A 146 9.89 -6.90 -25.40
CA ALA A 146 9.56 -6.82 -23.98
C ALA A 146 10.41 -7.78 -23.14
N LYS A 147 10.55 -9.03 -23.58
CA LYS A 147 11.37 -10.07 -22.90
C LYS A 147 12.85 -9.67 -22.78
N ILE A 148 13.38 -9.01 -23.81
CA ILE A 148 14.77 -8.51 -23.79
C ILE A 148 14.90 -7.33 -22.81
N ALA A 149 13.96 -6.40 -22.87
CA ALA A 149 13.95 -5.22 -22.02
C ALA A 149 13.77 -5.57 -20.53
N ASP A 150 12.95 -6.58 -20.24
CA ASP A 150 12.72 -7.11 -18.88
C ASP A 150 14.03 -7.67 -18.28
N ARG A 151 14.72 -8.55 -19.01
CA ARG A 151 16.07 -9.03 -18.64
C ARG A 151 17.05 -7.88 -18.37
N TRP A 152 16.99 -6.81 -19.16
CA TRP A 152 17.83 -5.63 -18.92
C TRP A 152 17.41 -4.81 -17.69
N LEU A 153 16.14 -4.82 -17.29
CA LEU A 153 15.72 -4.21 -16.02
C LEU A 153 16.22 -5.00 -14.82
N GLU A 154 16.22 -6.33 -14.89
CA GLU A 154 16.81 -7.20 -13.87
C GLU A 154 18.33 -6.94 -13.73
N GLU A 155 19.02 -6.68 -14.83
CA GLU A 155 20.44 -6.31 -14.86
C GLU A 155 20.73 -4.84 -14.47
N ASP A 156 19.72 -4.08 -14.04
CA ASP A 156 19.78 -2.65 -13.71
C ASP A 156 20.27 -1.76 -14.88
N ARG A 157 19.73 -2.02 -16.07
CA ARG A 157 20.02 -1.27 -17.31
C ARG A 157 18.75 -0.61 -17.89
N PRO A 158 17.99 0.20 -17.12
CA PRO A 158 16.71 0.75 -17.56
C PRO A 158 16.81 1.69 -18.78
N GLY A 159 17.93 2.40 -18.95
CA GLY A 159 18.15 3.23 -20.14
C GLY A 159 18.17 2.44 -21.44
N ARG A 160 18.63 1.18 -21.42
CA ARG A 160 18.60 0.30 -22.61
C ARG A 160 17.19 -0.18 -22.91
N ALA A 161 16.43 -0.55 -21.89
CA ALA A 161 15.02 -0.94 -22.01
C ALA A 161 14.20 0.19 -22.65
N VAL A 162 14.34 1.43 -22.16
CA VAL A 162 13.67 2.60 -22.75
C VAL A 162 14.06 2.79 -24.22
N ALA A 163 15.35 2.75 -24.54
CA ALA A 163 15.82 2.94 -25.92
C ALA A 163 15.30 1.86 -26.89
N LEU A 164 15.02 0.66 -26.40
CA LEU A 164 14.50 -0.45 -27.18
C LEU A 164 12.97 -0.38 -27.37
N LEU A 165 12.23 -0.08 -26.31
CA LEU A 165 10.76 -0.19 -26.30
C LEU A 165 10.06 1.09 -26.78
N GLU A 166 10.59 2.27 -26.45
CA GLU A 166 9.93 3.54 -26.80
C GLU A 166 9.66 3.72 -28.31
N PRO A 167 10.56 3.29 -29.24
CA PRO A 167 10.28 3.34 -30.67
C PRO A 167 9.03 2.56 -31.10
N LEU A 168 8.68 1.47 -30.41
CA LEU A 168 7.49 0.64 -30.72
C LEU A 168 6.20 1.43 -30.59
N PHE A 169 6.17 2.39 -29.67
CA PHE A 169 5.01 3.22 -29.38
C PHE A 169 5.04 4.59 -30.10
N SER A 170 6.02 4.82 -30.98
CA SER A 170 6.13 6.10 -31.70
C SER A 170 5.08 6.27 -32.81
N GLY A 171 4.63 5.16 -33.40
CA GLY A 171 3.60 5.12 -34.45
C GLY A 171 2.16 5.20 -33.94
N PRO A 172 1.17 4.92 -34.80
CA PRO A 172 -0.23 4.82 -34.41
C PRO A 172 -0.47 3.69 -33.41
N LEU A 173 -0.96 4.03 -32.21
CA LEU A 173 -1.16 3.06 -31.12
C LEU A 173 -2.37 2.15 -31.33
N ALA A 174 -3.29 2.53 -32.20
CA ALA A 174 -4.48 1.74 -32.53
C ALA A 174 -4.15 0.46 -33.31
N ASP A 175 -2.98 0.42 -33.96
CA ASP A 175 -2.53 -0.71 -34.78
C ASP A 175 -1.78 -1.76 -33.94
N LEU A 176 -1.45 -1.44 -32.69
CA LEU A 176 -0.76 -2.35 -31.77
C LEU A 176 -1.77 -3.32 -31.12
N GLY A 177 -1.47 -4.61 -31.23
CA GLY A 177 -2.25 -5.68 -30.61
C GLY A 177 -2.02 -5.83 -29.10
N ASP A 178 -2.75 -6.77 -28.52
CA ASP A 178 -2.63 -7.22 -27.13
C ASP A 178 -1.23 -7.73 -26.76
N HIS A 179 -0.52 -8.37 -27.69
CA HIS A 179 0.86 -8.86 -27.47
C HIS A 179 1.88 -7.77 -27.09
N TYR A 180 1.54 -6.47 -27.22
CA TYR A 180 2.39 -5.35 -26.81
C TYR A 180 2.12 -4.86 -25.37
N GLU A 181 1.14 -5.40 -24.65
CA GLU A 181 0.87 -5.06 -23.25
C GLU A 181 2.11 -5.24 -22.36
N PRO A 182 2.87 -6.36 -22.43
CA PRO A 182 4.11 -6.50 -21.67
C PRO A 182 5.15 -5.41 -21.99
N ALA A 183 5.25 -5.00 -23.26
CA ALA A 183 6.17 -3.92 -23.65
C ALA A 183 5.76 -2.56 -23.05
N LEU A 184 4.47 -2.30 -22.89
CA LEU A 184 3.97 -1.09 -22.23
C LEU A 184 4.34 -1.09 -20.75
N ASP A 185 4.13 -2.22 -20.08
CA ASP A 185 4.41 -2.39 -18.66
C ASP A 185 5.89 -2.23 -18.34
N ILE A 186 6.74 -2.97 -19.05
CA ILE A 186 8.20 -2.90 -18.89
C ILE A 186 8.73 -1.50 -19.20
N LEU A 187 8.15 -0.78 -20.17
CA LEU A 187 8.53 0.61 -20.44
C LEU A 187 8.14 1.55 -19.29
N CYS A 188 6.99 1.33 -18.65
CA CYS A 188 6.59 2.09 -17.46
C CYS A 188 7.56 1.84 -16.29
N ASP A 189 7.91 0.58 -16.04
CA ASP A 189 8.83 0.19 -14.97
C ASP A 189 10.24 0.76 -15.23
N ALA A 190 10.68 0.78 -16.50
CA ALA A 190 11.92 1.42 -16.90
C ALA A 190 11.91 2.95 -16.69
N TYR A 191 10.76 3.61 -16.88
CA TYR A 191 10.64 5.03 -16.55
C TYR A 191 10.68 5.29 -15.04
N ASP A 192 10.09 4.42 -14.24
CA ASP A 192 10.12 4.53 -12.78
C ASP A 192 11.54 4.39 -12.24
N ARG A 193 12.32 3.42 -12.74
CA ARG A 193 13.75 3.25 -12.40
C ARG A 193 14.65 4.43 -12.79
N LEU A 194 14.20 5.28 -13.72
CA LEU A 194 14.92 6.48 -14.18
C LEU A 194 14.36 7.79 -13.60
N ASP A 195 13.40 7.73 -12.68
CA ASP A 195 12.65 8.89 -12.16
C ASP A 195 11.99 9.74 -13.27
N HIS A 196 11.64 9.13 -14.40
CA HIS A 196 11.04 9.78 -15.56
C HIS A 196 9.50 9.89 -15.46
N TRP A 197 8.98 10.22 -14.29
CA TRP A 197 7.54 10.21 -13.98
C TRP A 197 6.68 11.05 -14.95
N ARG A 198 7.16 12.24 -15.37
CA ARG A 198 6.43 13.09 -16.34
C ARG A 198 6.29 12.42 -17.70
N LYS A 199 7.33 11.72 -18.12
CA LYS A 199 7.37 11.02 -19.40
C LYS A 199 6.43 9.82 -19.37
N LYS A 200 6.44 9.06 -18.25
CA LYS A 200 5.49 7.98 -17.98
C LYS A 200 4.04 8.45 -18.06
N LEU A 201 3.70 9.53 -17.37
CA LEU A 201 2.33 10.08 -17.40
C LEU A 201 1.91 10.51 -18.81
N ALA A 202 2.77 11.23 -19.54
CA ALA A 202 2.48 11.64 -20.91
C ALA A 202 2.30 10.45 -21.86
N PHE A 203 3.10 9.39 -21.69
CA PHE A 203 2.97 8.14 -22.42
C PHE A 203 1.64 7.44 -22.12
N LEU A 204 1.31 7.25 -20.83
CA LEU A 204 0.05 6.63 -20.40
C LEU A 204 -1.17 7.41 -20.90
N ASP A 205 -1.17 8.74 -20.79
CA ASP A 205 -2.28 9.57 -21.27
C ASP A 205 -2.50 9.41 -22.78
N ARG A 206 -1.42 9.27 -23.56
CA ARG A 206 -1.51 9.00 -25.00
C ARG A 206 -2.06 7.61 -25.29
N VAL A 207 -1.60 6.57 -24.60
CA VAL A 207 -2.13 5.20 -24.77
C VAL A 207 -3.62 5.14 -24.40
N CYS A 208 -4.02 5.78 -23.29
CA CYS A 208 -5.42 5.89 -22.88
C CYS A 208 -6.32 6.54 -23.95
N ALA A 209 -5.78 7.47 -24.75
CA ALA A 209 -6.53 8.19 -25.77
C ALA A 209 -6.54 7.47 -27.13
N GLU A 210 -5.41 6.89 -27.54
CA GLU A 210 -5.15 6.46 -28.92
C GLU A 210 -4.96 4.94 -29.08
N GLY A 211 -4.72 4.21 -27.98
CA GLY A 211 -4.41 2.78 -28.03
C GLY A 211 -5.58 1.88 -28.43
N GLY A 212 -5.26 0.65 -28.83
CA GLY A 212 -6.25 -0.44 -28.89
C GLY A 212 -6.86 -0.72 -27.51
N ARG A 213 -8.01 -1.41 -27.46
CA ARG A 213 -8.77 -1.61 -26.21
C ARG A 213 -7.95 -2.25 -25.09
N THR A 214 -7.16 -3.27 -25.41
CA THR A 214 -6.31 -3.97 -24.42
C THR A 214 -5.24 -3.04 -23.86
N LEU A 215 -4.51 -2.31 -24.72
CA LEU A 215 -3.50 -1.34 -24.28
C LEU A 215 -4.11 -0.17 -23.50
N GLN A 216 -5.30 0.29 -23.88
CA GLN A 216 -6.04 1.28 -23.09
C GLN A 216 -6.37 0.74 -21.71
N ALA A 217 -6.81 -0.51 -21.60
CA ALA A 217 -7.10 -1.13 -20.31
C ALA A 217 -5.83 -1.15 -19.43
N ALA A 218 -4.70 -1.65 -19.95
CA ALA A 218 -3.41 -1.67 -19.25
C ALA A 218 -2.96 -0.27 -18.81
N ALA A 219 -3.05 0.73 -19.69
CA ALA A 219 -2.69 2.11 -19.36
C ALA A 219 -3.60 2.71 -18.26
N TRP A 220 -4.90 2.45 -18.31
CA TRP A 220 -5.84 2.87 -17.27
C TRP A 220 -5.61 2.14 -15.94
N GLN A 221 -5.22 0.86 -15.98
CA GLN A 221 -4.83 0.10 -14.78
C GLN A 221 -3.61 0.75 -14.12
N ARG A 222 -2.53 1.01 -14.88
CA ARG A 222 -1.34 1.73 -14.39
C ARG A 222 -1.66 3.10 -13.81
N ARG A 223 -2.56 3.88 -14.46
CA ARG A 223 -3.03 5.17 -13.91
C ARG A 223 -3.79 4.99 -12.60
N SER A 224 -4.60 3.94 -12.48
CA SER A 224 -5.33 3.65 -11.24
C SER A 224 -4.37 3.33 -10.10
N THR A 225 -3.34 2.50 -10.34
CA THR A 225 -2.32 2.18 -9.33
C THR A 225 -1.60 3.44 -8.84
N ILE A 226 -1.17 4.32 -9.76
CA ILE A 226 -0.55 5.61 -9.39
C ILE A 226 -1.46 6.43 -8.46
N HIS A 227 -2.75 6.52 -8.78
CA HIS A 227 -3.71 7.25 -7.94
C HIS A 227 -4.00 6.56 -6.60
N ILE A 228 -3.86 5.22 -6.52
CA ILE A 228 -3.95 4.48 -5.25
C ILE A 228 -2.76 4.86 -4.37
N ASP A 229 -1.54 4.85 -4.93
CA ASP A 229 -0.31 5.17 -4.21
C ASP A 229 -0.29 6.63 -3.73
N GLU A 230 -0.87 7.55 -4.51
CA GLU A 230 -1.04 8.97 -4.14
C GLU A 230 -2.19 9.20 -3.13
N GLY A 231 -3.03 8.20 -2.86
CA GLY A 231 -4.21 8.30 -2.00
C GLY A 231 -5.41 9.01 -2.63
N ASP A 232 -5.34 9.33 -3.93
CA ASP A 232 -6.40 9.98 -4.70
C ASP A 232 -7.47 8.97 -5.18
N PHE A 233 -8.16 8.33 -4.24
CA PHE A 233 -9.11 7.25 -4.50
C PHE A 233 -10.24 7.61 -5.48
N ALA A 234 -10.61 8.89 -5.57
CA ALA A 234 -11.60 9.35 -6.54
C ALA A 234 -11.10 9.25 -7.99
N LEU A 235 -9.83 9.62 -8.23
CA LEU A 235 -9.20 9.50 -9.54
C LEU A 235 -8.86 8.03 -9.84
N ALA A 236 -8.43 7.28 -8.83
CA ALA A 236 -8.22 5.83 -8.97
C ALA A 236 -9.50 5.12 -9.41
N GLN A 237 -10.64 5.40 -8.76
CA GLN A 237 -11.94 4.82 -9.14
C GLN A 237 -12.35 5.16 -10.57
N LEU A 238 -12.09 6.39 -11.04
CA LEU A 238 -12.35 6.80 -12.42
C LEU A 238 -11.48 6.03 -13.41
N ALA A 239 -10.18 5.93 -13.14
CA ALA A 239 -9.24 5.18 -13.97
C ALA A 239 -9.59 3.68 -14.03
N PHE A 240 -9.85 3.05 -12.88
CA PHE A 240 -10.34 1.68 -12.81
C PHE A 240 -11.61 1.46 -13.64
N THR A 241 -12.59 2.37 -13.53
CA THR A 241 -13.85 2.26 -14.29
C THR A 241 -13.60 2.33 -15.80
N SER A 242 -12.63 3.14 -16.24
CA SER A 242 -12.22 3.20 -17.64
C SER A 242 -11.54 1.90 -18.08
N ALA A 243 -10.62 1.35 -17.27
CA ALA A 243 -9.99 0.06 -17.55
C ALA A 243 -11.03 -1.06 -17.72
N LEU A 244 -11.98 -1.16 -16.78
CA LEU A 244 -13.05 -2.15 -16.81
C LEU A 244 -13.97 -2.03 -18.04
N ARG A 245 -14.15 -0.82 -18.59
CA ARG A 245 -14.93 -0.62 -19.82
C ARG A 245 -14.17 -1.05 -21.07
N CYS A 246 -12.85 -0.87 -21.07
CA CYS A 246 -11.99 -1.25 -22.18
C CYS A 246 -11.88 -2.78 -22.28
N ASP A 247 -11.64 -3.46 -21.15
CA ASP A 247 -11.49 -4.91 -21.08
C ASP A 247 -12.16 -5.51 -19.81
N PRO A 248 -13.45 -5.90 -19.89
CA PRO A 248 -14.24 -6.31 -18.73
C PRO A 248 -13.90 -7.67 -18.13
N ASP A 249 -13.19 -8.52 -18.88
CA ASP A 249 -12.86 -9.91 -18.50
C ASP A 249 -11.36 -10.08 -18.21
N ASN A 250 -10.63 -8.96 -18.07
CA ASN A 250 -9.22 -8.94 -17.75
C ASN A 250 -8.95 -9.28 -16.27
N PRO A 251 -8.13 -10.31 -15.96
CA PRO A 251 -7.72 -10.65 -14.59
C PRO A 251 -7.06 -9.49 -13.84
N SER A 252 -6.18 -8.73 -14.50
CA SER A 252 -5.48 -7.59 -13.90
C SER A 252 -6.45 -6.48 -13.47
N THR A 253 -7.53 -6.26 -14.21
CA THR A 253 -8.61 -5.32 -13.80
C THR A 253 -9.34 -5.83 -12.55
N ALA A 254 -9.58 -7.13 -12.44
CA ALA A 254 -10.24 -7.70 -11.27
C ALA A 254 -9.35 -7.60 -10.02
N LEU A 255 -8.06 -7.92 -10.15
CA LEU A 255 -7.05 -7.73 -9.10
C LEU A 255 -7.05 -6.26 -8.64
N LEU A 256 -6.96 -5.32 -9.57
CA LEU A 256 -6.99 -3.88 -9.30
C LEU A 256 -8.24 -3.43 -8.55
N GLU A 257 -9.43 -4.00 -8.84
CA GLU A 257 -10.64 -3.67 -8.08
C GLU A 257 -10.51 -4.06 -6.61
N ILE A 258 -9.97 -5.25 -6.34
CA ILE A 258 -9.77 -5.74 -4.98
C ILE A 258 -8.73 -4.86 -4.27
N THR A 259 -7.61 -4.56 -4.92
CA THR A 259 -6.57 -3.65 -4.42
C THR A 259 -7.15 -2.28 -4.08
N LEU A 260 -7.91 -1.68 -4.99
CA LEU A 260 -8.53 -0.36 -4.81
C LEU A 260 -9.52 -0.34 -3.62
N LEU A 261 -10.30 -1.40 -3.46
CA LEU A 261 -11.27 -1.50 -2.36
C LEU A 261 -10.60 -1.80 -1.02
N ALA A 262 -9.57 -2.65 -1.01
CA ALA A 262 -8.76 -2.94 0.17
C ALA A 262 -8.03 -1.67 0.64
N ALA A 263 -7.42 -0.91 -0.28
CA ALA A 263 -6.77 0.37 0.03
C ALA A 263 -7.74 1.43 0.59
N GLN A 264 -9.04 1.32 0.29
CA GLN A 264 -10.10 2.18 0.84
C GLN A 264 -10.76 1.61 2.10
N HIS A 265 -10.26 0.50 2.66
CA HIS A 265 -10.85 -0.21 3.81
C HIS A 265 -12.32 -0.64 3.58
N LYS A 266 -12.69 -0.88 2.32
CA LYS A 266 -14.03 -1.35 1.94
C LYS A 266 -14.08 -2.87 1.91
N ASP A 267 -13.56 -3.54 2.94
CA ASP A 267 -13.29 -5.00 2.94
C ASP A 267 -14.56 -5.83 2.73
N ARG A 268 -15.71 -5.38 3.24
CA ARG A 268 -16.98 -6.04 2.95
C ARG A 268 -17.29 -6.05 1.46
N LEU A 269 -17.12 -4.89 0.81
CA LEU A 269 -17.34 -4.76 -0.63
C LEU A 269 -16.26 -5.50 -1.42
N ALA A 270 -15.00 -5.43 -1.01
CA ALA A 270 -13.91 -6.20 -1.61
C ALA A 270 -14.21 -7.71 -1.60
N ARG A 271 -14.65 -8.27 -0.47
CA ARG A 271 -15.07 -9.68 -0.37
C ARG A 271 -16.23 -10.01 -1.32
N GLU A 272 -17.21 -9.12 -1.44
CA GLU A 272 -18.33 -9.31 -2.38
C GLU A 272 -17.88 -9.27 -3.84
N ARG A 273 -16.96 -8.37 -4.19
CA ARG A 273 -16.38 -8.28 -5.54
C ARG A 273 -15.45 -9.47 -5.84
N ALA A 274 -14.66 -9.93 -4.89
CA ALA A 274 -13.83 -11.13 -5.02
C ALA A 274 -14.69 -12.37 -5.32
N ARG A 275 -15.82 -12.56 -4.60
CA ARG A 275 -16.77 -13.65 -4.88
C ARG A 275 -17.35 -13.57 -6.29
N PHE A 276 -17.68 -12.36 -6.73
CA PHE A 276 -18.18 -12.13 -8.09
C PHE A 276 -17.13 -12.53 -9.15
N TRP A 277 -15.89 -12.06 -9.01
CA TRP A 277 -14.82 -12.37 -9.95
C TRP A 277 -14.48 -13.85 -9.95
N LEU A 278 -14.37 -14.48 -8.78
CA LEU A 278 -14.12 -15.91 -8.65
C LEU A 278 -15.17 -16.74 -9.39
N HIS A 279 -16.45 -16.38 -9.25
CA HIS A 279 -17.53 -17.04 -9.99
C HIS A 279 -17.43 -16.79 -11.51
N ARG A 280 -17.14 -15.55 -11.92
CA ARG A 280 -17.04 -15.15 -13.33
C ARG A 280 -15.89 -15.88 -14.04
N PHE A 281 -14.69 -15.88 -13.46
CA PHE A 281 -13.50 -16.53 -14.01
C PHE A 281 -13.64 -18.06 -14.09
N ARG A 282 -14.25 -18.69 -13.07
CA ARG A 282 -14.62 -20.12 -13.14
C ARG A 282 -15.58 -20.41 -14.29
N LYS A 283 -16.54 -19.52 -14.55
CA LYS A 283 -17.54 -19.71 -15.62
C LYS A 283 -16.93 -19.57 -17.02
N ILE A 284 -16.01 -18.63 -17.22
CA ILE A 284 -15.32 -18.46 -18.51
C ILE A 284 -14.16 -19.44 -18.70
N GLY A 285 -13.83 -20.23 -17.67
CA GLY A 285 -12.82 -21.28 -17.75
C GLY A 285 -11.39 -20.77 -17.63
N TYR A 286 -11.17 -19.63 -16.98
CA TYR A 286 -9.83 -19.13 -16.66
C TYR A 286 -9.19 -19.98 -15.55
N ARG A 287 -7.89 -20.29 -15.67
CA ARG A 287 -7.22 -21.35 -14.88
C ARG A 287 -5.87 -20.97 -14.28
N ASP A 288 -5.49 -19.70 -14.26
CA ASP A 288 -4.26 -19.30 -13.57
C ASP A 288 -4.37 -19.57 -12.06
N GLU A 289 -3.56 -20.50 -11.53
CA GLU A 289 -3.69 -20.98 -10.15
C GLU A 289 -3.41 -19.85 -9.14
N GLY A 290 -2.37 -19.05 -9.37
CA GLY A 290 -1.99 -17.95 -8.47
C GLY A 290 -3.08 -16.88 -8.34
N PHE A 291 -3.66 -16.46 -9.46
CA PHE A 291 -4.76 -15.50 -9.47
C PHE A 291 -6.04 -16.06 -8.85
N MET A 292 -6.36 -17.33 -9.11
CA MET A 292 -7.55 -17.96 -8.52
C MET A 292 -7.40 -18.11 -7.00
N ASP A 293 -6.22 -18.49 -6.52
CA ASP A 293 -5.88 -18.54 -5.09
C ASP A 293 -5.97 -17.15 -4.44
N PHE A 294 -5.48 -16.11 -5.11
CA PHE A 294 -5.63 -14.73 -4.64
C PHE A 294 -7.11 -14.37 -4.42
N LEU A 295 -7.97 -14.66 -5.40
CA LEU A 295 -9.41 -14.38 -5.27
C LEU A 295 -10.04 -15.18 -4.12
N GLU A 296 -9.67 -16.44 -3.94
CA GLU A 296 -10.18 -17.28 -2.84
C GLU A 296 -9.78 -16.74 -1.47
N ARG A 297 -8.53 -16.28 -1.31
CA ARG A 297 -8.07 -15.60 -0.09
C ARG A 297 -8.82 -14.29 0.11
N ALA A 298 -8.94 -13.48 -0.94
CA ALA A 298 -9.62 -12.18 -0.88
C ALA A 298 -11.11 -12.28 -0.53
N VAL A 299 -11.76 -13.43 -0.80
CA VAL A 299 -13.13 -13.70 -0.33
C VAL A 299 -13.21 -13.81 1.19
N SER A 300 -12.15 -14.33 1.83
CA SER A 300 -12.05 -14.51 3.28
C SER A 300 -11.54 -13.22 3.93
N ASP A 301 -10.39 -12.76 3.48
CA ASP A 301 -9.69 -11.56 3.95
C ASP A 301 -8.97 -10.87 2.77
N PRO A 302 -9.51 -9.75 2.25
CA PRO A 302 -8.88 -8.98 1.18
C PRO A 302 -7.53 -8.37 1.57
N GLN A 303 -7.33 -8.01 2.83
CA GLN A 303 -6.09 -7.37 3.28
C GLN A 303 -4.98 -8.42 3.34
N GLU A 304 -5.27 -9.60 3.89
CA GLU A 304 -4.35 -10.73 3.89
C GLU A 304 -3.99 -11.20 2.47
N ALA A 305 -4.97 -11.21 1.56
CA ALA A 305 -4.72 -11.56 0.16
C ALA A 305 -3.73 -10.58 -0.51
N MET A 306 -3.83 -9.29 -0.21
CA MET A 306 -2.92 -8.25 -0.72
C MET A 306 -1.50 -8.40 -0.19
N VAL A 307 -1.33 -8.70 1.11
CA VAL A 307 -0.01 -8.94 1.72
C VAL A 307 0.66 -10.12 1.02
N ASN A 308 -0.07 -11.23 0.87
CA ASN A 308 0.46 -12.43 0.25
C ASN A 308 0.82 -12.24 -1.23
N SER A 309 0.07 -11.44 -1.98
CA SER A 309 0.36 -11.21 -3.40
C SER A 309 1.54 -10.27 -3.65
N HIS A 310 1.95 -9.49 -2.64
CA HIS A 310 3.08 -8.56 -2.71
C HIS A 310 4.28 -8.99 -1.87
N ALA A 311 4.25 -10.17 -1.24
CA ALA A 311 5.28 -10.61 -0.29
C ALA A 311 6.71 -10.53 -0.86
N ASP A 312 6.89 -10.80 -2.16
CA ASP A 312 8.20 -10.73 -2.83
C ASP A 312 8.70 -9.30 -3.08
N ALA A 313 7.81 -8.30 -3.04
CA ALA A 313 8.10 -6.88 -3.28
C ALA A 313 8.14 -6.04 -1.99
N LEU A 314 7.73 -6.61 -0.86
CA LEU A 314 7.72 -5.95 0.44
C LEU A 314 9.03 -6.18 1.20
N ASP A 315 9.38 -5.29 2.12
CA ASP A 315 10.50 -5.55 3.04
C ASP A 315 10.27 -6.89 3.78
N PRO A 316 11.17 -7.87 3.65
CA PRO A 316 11.05 -9.18 4.32
C PRO A 316 10.82 -9.04 5.83
N GLN A 317 11.38 -7.99 6.46
CA GLN A 317 11.20 -7.72 7.88
C GLN A 317 9.75 -7.39 8.24
N LEU A 318 9.01 -6.71 7.36
CA LEU A 318 7.59 -6.42 7.58
C LEU A 318 6.71 -7.66 7.39
N VAL A 319 7.11 -8.57 6.48
CA VAL A 319 6.42 -9.86 6.29
C VAL A 319 6.58 -10.75 7.51
N ASP A 320 7.80 -10.91 8.04
CA ASP A 320 8.03 -11.67 9.27
C ASP A 320 7.28 -11.06 10.46
N TRP A 321 7.22 -9.72 10.52
CA TRP A 321 6.49 -9.03 11.56
C TRP A 321 4.97 -9.24 11.45
N HIS A 322 4.41 -9.33 10.24
CA HIS A 322 2.99 -9.63 10.04
C HIS A 322 2.57 -10.93 10.73
N ASP A 323 3.33 -12.00 10.51
CA ASP A 323 3.05 -13.30 11.12
C ASP A 323 3.15 -13.23 12.65
N TRP A 324 4.14 -12.50 13.15
CA TRP A 324 4.29 -12.26 14.58
C TRP A 324 3.11 -11.49 15.18
N VAL A 325 2.60 -10.46 14.49
CA VAL A 325 1.48 -9.64 14.97
C VAL A 325 0.24 -10.50 15.19
N GLY A 326 -0.04 -11.45 14.30
CA GLY A 326 -1.13 -12.42 14.46
C GLY A 326 -0.99 -13.23 15.75
N VAL A 327 0.20 -13.79 16.01
CA VAL A 327 0.49 -14.55 17.24
C VAL A 327 0.41 -13.67 18.48
N ALA A 328 1.03 -12.49 18.44
CA ALA A 328 1.09 -11.54 19.54
C ALA A 328 -0.31 -11.04 19.95
N SER A 329 -1.17 -10.76 18.97
CA SER A 329 -2.54 -10.27 19.19
C SER A 329 -3.43 -11.33 19.86
N ALA A 330 -3.24 -12.61 19.54
CA ALA A 330 -4.01 -13.72 20.10
C ALA A 330 -3.62 -14.09 21.56
N ARG A 331 -2.53 -13.54 22.09
CA ARG A 331 -2.06 -13.86 23.45
C ARG A 331 -3.03 -13.35 24.53
N PRO A 332 -3.18 -14.08 25.65
CA PRO A 332 -3.92 -13.59 26.81
C PRO A 332 -3.42 -12.22 27.29
N LEU A 333 -4.35 -11.36 27.71
CA LEU A 333 -4.00 -10.01 28.17
C LEU A 333 -3.29 -10.05 29.54
N PRO A 334 -2.19 -9.29 29.73
CA PRO A 334 -1.45 -9.22 30.98
C PRO A 334 -2.24 -8.55 32.12
N GLY A 335 -1.88 -8.89 33.37
CA GLY A 335 -2.41 -8.23 34.55
C GLY A 335 -1.51 -7.08 34.99
N TYR A 336 -1.91 -5.84 34.71
CA TYR A 336 -1.25 -4.63 35.21
C TYR A 336 -1.75 -4.27 36.62
N ASP A 337 -0.84 -3.78 37.46
CA ASP A 337 -1.16 -3.17 38.74
C ASP A 337 -1.34 -1.65 38.59
N LEU A 338 -2.13 -1.05 39.48
CA LEU A 338 -2.35 0.39 39.54
C LEU A 338 -1.82 0.94 40.87
N VAL A 339 -0.84 1.85 40.78
CA VAL A 339 -0.16 2.42 41.94
C VAL A 339 -0.69 3.81 42.19
N THR A 340 -1.33 4.04 43.34
CA THR A 340 -1.83 5.38 43.70
C THR A 340 -0.69 6.37 43.85
N LEU A 341 -0.76 7.46 43.08
CA LEU A 341 0.17 8.57 43.15
C LEU A 341 -0.29 9.55 44.24
N ARG A 342 0.59 9.85 45.19
CA ARG A 342 0.37 10.97 46.10
C ARG A 342 0.67 12.26 45.35
N LEU A 343 -0.38 13.01 45.03
CA LEU A 343 -0.25 14.40 44.63
C LEU A 343 0.27 15.18 45.84
N GLU A 344 1.59 15.30 45.97
CA GLU A 344 2.13 16.32 46.85
C GLU A 344 1.57 17.66 46.35
N ARG A 345 0.96 18.43 47.25
CA ARG A 345 0.58 19.82 47.00
C ARG A 345 1.87 20.60 46.77
N SER A 346 2.42 20.52 45.56
CA SER A 346 3.58 21.31 45.20
C SER A 346 3.18 22.78 45.29
N ARG A 347 3.85 23.47 46.21
CA ARG A 347 3.89 24.93 46.26
C ARG A 347 4.29 25.42 44.87
N ARG A 348 3.70 26.54 44.47
CA ARG A 348 4.05 27.31 43.27
C ARG A 348 5.57 27.39 43.12
N ASP A 349 6.14 26.57 42.27
CA ASP A 349 7.33 26.94 41.51
C ASP A 349 6.86 27.29 40.11
N SER A 350 6.78 28.59 39.91
CA SER A 350 6.48 29.27 38.66
C SER A 350 7.65 29.14 37.68
N THR A 351 7.99 27.91 37.25
CA THR A 351 9.09 27.69 36.29
C THR A 351 8.66 27.00 34.98
N GLN A 352 7.38 26.67 34.80
CA GLN A 352 6.87 26.26 33.47
C GLN A 352 6.68 27.43 32.48
N LEU A 353 6.98 28.66 32.89
CA LEU A 353 7.03 29.84 32.01
C LEU A 353 8.47 30.23 31.59
N GLU A 354 9.51 29.48 32.02
CA GLU A 354 10.92 29.79 31.69
C GLU A 354 11.54 28.90 30.61
N LEU A 355 10.74 28.09 29.89
CA LEU A 355 11.21 27.31 28.73
C LEU A 355 11.10 28.07 27.39
N PHE A 356 10.90 29.39 27.45
CA PHE A 356 10.96 30.30 26.30
C PHE A 356 11.89 31.51 26.51
N ALA A 357 12.72 31.51 27.56
CA ALA A 357 13.68 32.57 27.83
C ALA A 357 15.12 32.07 27.59
N GLY A 358 15.51 31.89 26.32
CA GLY A 358 16.90 31.58 25.98
C GLY A 358 17.20 31.69 24.49
N SER A 359 18.03 32.68 24.12
CA SER A 359 18.61 33.00 22.80
C SER A 359 17.87 34.13 22.04
N GLU A 360 17.91 35.40 22.44
CA GLU A 360 18.97 36.44 22.57
C GLU A 360 18.96 37.49 21.44
N GLY A 361 18.99 38.78 21.83
CA GLY A 361 19.72 39.83 21.11
C GLY A 361 18.93 40.94 20.41
N GLY A 362 18.48 41.97 21.15
CA GLY A 362 18.03 43.22 20.56
C GLY A 362 17.54 44.26 21.57
N ARG A 363 18.45 45.07 22.10
CA ARG A 363 18.13 46.23 22.96
C ARG A 363 17.19 47.19 22.22
N LEU A 364 16.12 47.63 22.88
CA LEU A 364 15.57 49.00 22.80
C LEU A 364 14.62 49.20 24.00
N ALA A 365 14.89 50.23 24.78
CA ALA A 365 14.13 50.62 25.97
C ALA A 365 12.82 51.32 25.59
N GLY A 366 11.75 51.05 26.33
CA GLY A 366 10.48 51.75 26.26
C GLY A 366 9.52 51.26 27.35
N GLU A 367 9.38 52.05 28.42
CA GLU A 367 8.49 51.81 29.54
C GLU A 367 7.01 51.87 29.11
N GLY A 368 6.21 50.90 29.54
CA GLY A 368 4.76 50.86 29.33
C GLY A 368 4.11 49.76 30.18
N GLU A 369 3.31 50.18 31.15
CA GLU A 369 2.70 49.38 32.22
C GLU A 369 1.90 48.16 31.72
N SER A 370 2.26 46.96 32.19
CA SER A 370 1.47 45.74 32.00
C SER A 370 0.43 45.62 33.12
N VAL A 371 -0.85 45.72 32.75
CA VAL A 371 -2.00 45.48 33.61
C VAL A 371 -2.03 44.00 34.01
N ALA A 372 -1.81 43.73 35.30
CA ALA A 372 -1.83 42.40 35.88
C ALA A 372 -3.23 41.76 35.78
N ALA A 373 -3.35 40.71 34.96
CA ALA A 373 -4.47 39.78 35.03
C ALA A 373 -4.24 38.81 36.20
N SER A 374 -5.19 38.77 37.13
CA SER A 374 -5.17 37.87 38.29
C SER A 374 -5.29 36.40 37.88
N PRO A 375 -4.62 35.46 38.59
CA PRO A 375 -4.64 34.04 38.25
C PRO A 375 -5.94 33.38 38.68
N THR A 376 -6.64 32.76 37.73
CA THR A 376 -7.80 31.88 37.96
C THR A 376 -7.38 30.60 38.69
N ARG A 377 -8.28 30.12 39.55
CA ARG A 377 -8.13 28.98 40.46
C ARG A 377 -7.51 27.75 39.79
N ALA A 378 -6.48 27.18 40.43
CA ALA A 378 -5.98 25.83 40.12
C ALA A 378 -7.14 24.82 40.18
N SER A 379 -7.53 24.30 39.01
CA SER A 379 -8.57 23.28 38.88
C SER A 379 -8.09 21.99 39.52
N LEU A 380 -8.80 21.51 40.55
CA LEU A 380 -8.62 20.17 41.10
C LEU A 380 -8.90 19.18 39.97
N VAL A 381 -7.89 18.42 39.54
CA VAL A 381 -8.09 17.38 38.53
C VAL A 381 -9.03 16.32 39.11
N PRO A 382 -10.21 16.07 38.52
CA PRO A 382 -11.13 15.06 39.02
C PRO A 382 -10.52 13.67 38.83
N GLY A 383 -10.47 12.85 39.89
CA GLY A 383 -10.09 11.44 39.82
C GLY A 383 -8.96 11.02 40.76
N ILE A 384 -8.77 9.71 40.87
CA ILE A 384 -7.70 9.12 41.68
C ILE A 384 -6.49 8.94 40.76
N ALA A 385 -5.44 9.74 40.97
CA ALA A 385 -4.20 9.66 40.20
C ALA A 385 -3.49 8.33 40.45
N VAL A 386 -3.25 7.57 39.38
CA VAL A 386 -2.51 6.30 39.43
C VAL A 386 -1.43 6.21 38.36
N GLU A 387 -0.47 5.34 38.60
CA GLU A 387 0.59 4.95 37.67
C GLU A 387 0.41 3.48 37.28
N LEU A 388 0.53 3.20 35.98
CA LEU A 388 0.53 1.84 35.44
C LEU A 388 1.80 1.10 35.88
N ARG A 389 1.63 -0.10 36.42
CA ARG A 389 2.75 -0.97 36.78
C ARG A 389 2.61 -2.32 36.06
N PRO A 390 3.48 -2.61 35.07
CA PRO A 390 3.46 -3.90 34.38
C PRO A 390 3.84 -5.04 35.34
N PRO A 391 3.40 -6.29 35.09
CA PRO A 391 3.74 -7.43 35.92
C PRO A 391 5.25 -7.73 35.92
N SER A 392 5.73 -8.50 36.91
CA SER A 392 7.17 -8.71 37.11
C SER A 392 7.88 -9.37 35.92
N ALA A 393 7.17 -10.23 35.17
CA ALA A 393 7.68 -10.82 33.93
C ALA A 393 7.89 -9.76 32.85
N VAL A 394 6.91 -8.90 32.62
CA VAL A 394 6.96 -7.81 31.63
C VAL A 394 8.04 -6.78 31.98
N ARG A 395 8.22 -6.44 33.27
CA ARG A 395 9.32 -5.54 33.69
C ARG A 395 10.71 -6.09 33.38
N ARG A 396 10.89 -7.41 33.38
CA ARG A 396 12.16 -8.04 32.98
C ARG A 396 12.36 -7.89 31.46
N LEU A 397 11.31 -8.09 30.67
CA LEU A 397 11.32 -7.83 29.23
C LEU A 397 11.66 -6.37 28.93
N GLU A 398 11.01 -5.41 29.59
CA GLU A 398 11.29 -3.97 29.43
C GLU A 398 12.72 -3.59 29.80
N THR A 399 13.36 -4.34 30.71
CA THR A 399 14.77 -4.10 31.09
C THR A 399 15.71 -4.62 30.01
N LEU A 400 15.44 -5.79 29.44
CA LEU A 400 16.19 -6.33 28.32
C LEU A 400 16.00 -5.46 27.07
N TRP A 401 14.76 -5.08 26.78
CA TRP A 401 14.36 -4.25 25.65
C TRP A 401 15.12 -2.93 25.61
N ARG A 402 15.23 -2.23 26.74
CA ARG A 402 15.99 -0.96 26.83
C ARG A 402 17.46 -1.08 26.49
N ALA A 403 18.06 -2.27 26.59
CA ALA A 403 19.43 -2.50 26.19
C ALA A 403 19.57 -2.90 24.71
N LEU A 404 18.49 -3.38 24.09
CA LEU A 404 18.46 -3.95 22.75
C LEU A 404 17.91 -2.98 21.70
N TYR A 405 16.83 -2.27 22.02
CA TYR A 405 16.15 -1.38 21.09
C TYR A 405 17.00 -0.12 20.84
N PRO A 406 17.35 0.19 19.58
CA PRO A 406 18.25 1.29 19.25
C PRO A 406 17.59 2.68 19.33
N GLY A 407 16.26 2.73 19.30
CA GLY A 407 15.49 3.97 19.32
C GLY A 407 15.33 4.59 20.72
N SER A 408 14.95 5.87 20.74
CA SER A 408 14.57 6.57 21.98
C SER A 408 13.07 6.81 22.03
N LYS A 409 12.50 7.09 23.21
CA LYS A 409 11.08 7.44 23.31
C LYS A 409 10.80 8.76 22.57
N PRO A 410 9.68 8.88 21.84
CA PRO A 410 9.23 10.16 21.30
C PRO A 410 9.16 11.24 22.38
N PRO A 411 9.58 12.49 22.08
CA PRO A 411 9.50 13.58 23.04
C PRO A 411 8.04 13.90 23.34
N SER A 412 7.69 14.06 24.62
CA SER A 412 6.34 14.46 25.04
C SER A 412 5.22 13.66 24.33
N THR A 413 4.26 14.35 23.70
CA THR A 413 3.09 13.84 22.99
C THR A 413 3.37 13.52 21.52
N HIS A 414 4.61 13.67 21.06
CA HIS A 414 4.98 13.37 19.68
C HIS A 414 4.87 11.87 19.40
N LEU A 415 4.67 11.56 18.12
CA LEU A 415 4.52 10.20 17.60
C LEU A 415 5.70 9.78 16.70
N SER A 416 6.70 10.64 16.58
CA SER A 416 7.90 10.41 15.79
C SER A 416 9.14 10.53 16.66
N LEU A 417 10.23 9.92 16.20
CA LEU A 417 11.55 10.08 16.81
C LEU A 417 12.08 11.50 16.56
N LEU A 418 13.10 11.90 17.33
CA LEU A 418 13.88 13.10 16.99
C LEU A 418 14.72 12.80 15.73
N GLU A 419 14.90 13.79 14.86
CA GLU A 419 15.58 13.66 13.56
C GLU A 419 16.91 12.86 13.67
N GLY A 420 17.03 11.79 12.88
CA GLY A 420 18.29 11.05 12.67
C GLY A 420 18.40 9.66 13.31
N ALA A 421 17.35 9.13 13.96
CA ALA A 421 17.35 7.77 14.50
C ALA A 421 16.75 6.76 13.48
N ASP A 422 17.59 6.05 12.75
CA ASP A 422 17.16 4.95 11.88
C ASP A 422 17.23 3.62 12.63
N VAL A 423 16.08 3.17 13.14
CA VAL A 423 15.94 1.96 13.95
C VAL A 423 15.95 0.67 13.11
N TRP A 424 15.71 0.77 11.80
CA TRP A 424 15.53 -0.37 10.90
C TRP A 424 16.84 -0.93 10.35
N ASN A 425 17.94 -0.18 10.48
CA ASN A 425 19.29 -0.68 10.15
C ASN A 425 19.81 -1.76 11.11
N ALA A 426 19.21 -1.94 12.28
CA ALA A 426 19.61 -2.95 13.26
C ALA A 426 18.57 -4.07 13.32
N SER A 427 18.94 -5.31 12.99
CA SER A 427 18.00 -6.46 13.01
C SER A 427 17.83 -7.09 14.40
N GLU A 428 18.77 -6.86 15.32
CA GLU A 428 18.85 -7.59 16.60
C GLU A 428 17.61 -7.40 17.49
N TRP A 429 16.99 -6.22 17.45
CA TRP A 429 15.77 -5.95 18.20
C TRP A 429 14.56 -6.64 17.57
N LEU A 430 14.51 -6.69 16.23
CA LEU A 430 13.43 -7.34 15.49
C LEU A 430 13.49 -8.86 15.66
N ASP A 431 14.67 -9.47 15.56
CA ASP A 431 14.89 -10.90 15.83
C ASP A 431 14.37 -11.28 17.22
N HIS A 432 14.60 -10.41 18.21
CA HIS A 432 14.07 -10.61 19.55
C HIS A 432 12.55 -10.47 19.64
N VAL A 433 11.94 -9.50 18.96
CA VAL A 433 10.47 -9.38 18.87
C VAL A 433 9.90 -10.68 18.31
N LEU A 434 10.38 -11.12 17.14
CA LEU A 434 9.90 -12.31 16.44
C LEU A 434 10.01 -13.57 17.30
N ALA A 435 11.10 -13.72 18.06
CA ALA A 435 11.32 -14.85 18.97
C ALA A 435 10.48 -14.79 20.27
N HIS A 436 10.02 -13.61 20.69
CA HIS A 436 9.39 -13.39 21.99
C HIS A 436 8.03 -12.67 21.89
N PRO A 437 6.95 -13.34 21.49
CA PRO A 437 5.61 -12.74 21.43
C PRO A 437 5.12 -12.08 22.74
N GLU A 438 5.68 -12.47 23.90
CA GLU A 438 5.43 -11.82 25.19
C GLU A 438 5.83 -10.34 25.27
N VAL A 439 6.67 -9.83 24.36
CA VAL A 439 6.97 -8.38 24.35
C VAL A 439 5.72 -7.53 24.08
N ALA A 440 4.73 -8.09 23.40
CA ALA A 440 3.43 -7.47 23.18
C ALA A 440 2.59 -7.30 24.47
N ASP A 441 3.03 -7.84 25.60
CA ASP A 441 2.40 -7.64 26.91
C ASP A 441 2.85 -6.32 27.58
N SER A 442 3.82 -5.59 27.00
CA SER A 442 4.27 -4.29 27.49
C SER A 442 3.71 -3.14 26.66
N LEU A 443 2.92 -2.26 27.30
CA LEU A 443 2.52 -0.97 26.73
C LEU A 443 3.72 -0.05 26.42
N ASP A 444 4.85 -0.23 27.11
CA ASP A 444 6.07 0.54 26.83
C ASP A 444 6.71 0.09 25.52
N ILE A 445 6.85 -1.23 25.33
CA ILE A 445 7.41 -1.81 24.09
C ILE A 445 6.45 -1.60 22.91
N LEU A 446 5.14 -1.77 23.09
CA LEU A 446 4.15 -1.52 22.04
C LEU A 446 4.23 -0.08 21.49
N ASP A 447 4.52 0.92 22.34
CA ASP A 447 4.71 2.31 21.90
C ASP A 447 6.00 2.49 21.10
N ASP A 448 7.09 1.77 21.42
CA ASP A 448 8.32 1.77 20.62
C ASP A 448 8.10 1.11 19.27
N LEU A 449 7.41 -0.04 19.25
CA LEU A 449 7.06 -0.77 18.05
C LEU A 449 6.18 0.08 17.12
N ALA A 450 5.14 0.71 17.66
CA ALA A 450 4.29 1.62 16.89
C ALA A 450 5.05 2.85 16.39
N THR A 451 6.09 3.29 17.11
CA THR A 451 6.96 4.38 16.66
C THR A 451 7.88 3.92 15.54
N ALA A 452 8.57 2.79 15.69
CA ALA A 452 9.44 2.22 14.65
C ALA A 452 8.67 1.99 13.35
N LEU A 453 7.48 1.40 13.45
CA LEU A 453 6.62 1.17 12.31
C LEU A 453 6.17 2.46 11.63
N TYR A 454 5.90 3.52 12.39
CA TYR A 454 5.56 4.83 11.83
C TYR A 454 6.73 5.51 11.08
N GLU A 455 7.97 5.21 11.45
CA GLU A 455 9.17 5.75 10.79
C GLU A 455 9.61 4.93 9.56
N HIS A 456 9.03 3.75 9.33
CA HIS A 456 9.41 2.91 8.19
C HIS A 456 9.01 3.57 6.85
N PRO A 457 9.82 3.51 5.79
CA PRO A 457 9.47 4.08 4.48
C PRO A 457 8.16 3.54 3.90
N GLU A 458 7.91 2.24 4.09
CA GLU A 458 6.69 1.58 3.63
C GLU A 458 5.49 1.75 4.59
N SER A 459 5.64 2.50 5.69
CA SER A 459 4.54 2.75 6.65
C SER A 459 3.36 3.52 6.06
N ALA A 460 3.60 4.25 4.97
CA ALA A 460 2.58 4.94 4.21
C ALA A 460 1.67 3.98 3.42
N LEU A 461 2.09 2.73 3.20
CA LEU A 461 1.28 1.74 2.50
C LEU A 461 0.04 1.40 3.36
N PRO A 462 -1.19 1.50 2.80
CA PRO A 462 -2.43 1.28 3.56
C PRO A 462 -2.49 -0.06 4.30
N TRP A 463 -1.91 -1.12 3.71
CA TRP A 463 -1.88 -2.45 4.32
C TRP A 463 -0.97 -2.49 5.56
N VAL A 464 0.16 -1.75 5.60
CA VAL A 464 1.06 -1.71 6.77
C VAL A 464 0.33 -1.09 7.97
N ALA A 465 -0.36 0.03 7.73
CA ALA A 465 -1.15 0.69 8.75
C ALA A 465 -2.25 -0.24 9.32
N HIS A 466 -2.86 -1.07 8.47
CA HIS A 466 -3.96 -1.94 8.90
C HIS A 466 -3.51 -3.28 9.46
N ALA A 467 -2.60 -3.99 8.81
CA ALA A 467 -2.22 -5.36 9.19
C ALA A 467 -1.17 -5.38 10.32
N LEU A 468 -0.35 -4.32 10.44
CA LEU A 468 0.71 -4.24 11.44
C LEU A 468 0.37 -3.25 12.56
N MET A 469 0.09 -1.99 12.22
CA MET A 469 -0.11 -0.95 13.23
C MET A 469 -1.41 -1.15 14.02
N ARG A 470 -2.53 -1.41 13.33
CA ARG A 470 -3.84 -1.50 14.00
C ARG A 470 -3.92 -2.61 15.06
N PRO A 471 -3.44 -3.84 14.86
CA PRO A 471 -3.50 -4.87 15.89
C PRO A 471 -2.66 -4.55 17.14
N LEU A 472 -1.51 -3.86 16.99
CA LEU A 472 -0.73 -3.37 18.13
C LEU A 472 -1.54 -2.37 18.97
N LEU A 473 -2.23 -1.45 18.30
CA LEU A 473 -3.06 -0.43 18.93
C LEU A 473 -4.31 -1.02 19.59
N ASP A 474 -4.95 -2.01 18.95
CA ASP A 474 -6.09 -2.72 19.52
C ASP A 474 -5.69 -3.62 20.69
N ARG A 475 -4.47 -4.19 20.67
CA ARG A 475 -3.92 -4.88 21.83
C ARG A 475 -3.70 -3.91 23.00
N ALA A 476 -3.11 -2.75 22.77
CA ALA A 476 -2.92 -1.72 23.79
C ALA A 476 -4.27 -1.25 24.37
N TRP A 477 -5.27 -1.03 23.51
CA TRP A 477 -6.63 -0.73 23.90
C TRP A 477 -7.21 -1.81 24.81
N ALA A 478 -7.13 -3.09 24.42
CA ALA A 478 -7.70 -4.20 25.17
C ALA A 478 -7.06 -4.35 26.57
N ILE A 479 -5.74 -4.11 26.69
CA ILE A 479 -5.03 -4.07 27.98
C ILE A 479 -5.62 -2.97 28.87
N LEU A 480 -5.80 -1.76 28.33
CA LEU A 480 -6.27 -0.60 29.08
C LEU A 480 -7.77 -0.70 29.43
N GLU A 481 -8.60 -1.16 28.51
CA GLU A 481 -10.04 -1.33 28.70
C GLU A 481 -10.34 -2.37 29.79
N ARG A 482 -9.58 -3.48 29.80
CA ARG A 482 -9.67 -4.49 30.87
C ARG A 482 -9.26 -3.93 32.24
N LEU A 483 -8.30 -3.00 32.27
CA LEU A 483 -7.74 -2.47 33.51
C LEU A 483 -8.58 -1.32 34.09
N LEU A 484 -9.12 -0.46 33.24
CA LEU A 484 -9.76 0.81 33.59
C LEU A 484 -11.05 0.99 32.77
N SER A 485 -12.17 0.47 33.28
CA SER A 485 -13.48 0.62 32.63
C SER A 485 -13.90 2.10 32.53
N PRO A 486 -14.87 2.44 31.65
CA PRO A 486 -15.36 3.81 31.49
C PRO A 486 -15.85 4.46 32.79
N GLU A 487 -16.37 3.68 33.74
CA GLU A 487 -16.89 4.12 35.03
C GLU A 487 -15.82 4.26 36.12
N ASP A 488 -14.59 3.84 35.85
CA ASP A 488 -13.51 3.88 36.83
C ASP A 488 -13.07 5.33 37.11
N PRO A 489 -13.06 5.79 38.38
CA PRO A 489 -12.67 7.15 38.72
C PRO A 489 -11.15 7.40 38.65
N ARG A 490 -10.34 6.38 38.37
CA ARG A 490 -8.88 6.50 38.27
C ARG A 490 -8.46 7.13 36.94
N ILE A 491 -7.45 7.99 37.05
CA ILE A 491 -6.85 8.73 35.93
C ILE A 491 -5.36 8.39 35.81
N LEU A 492 -4.81 8.59 34.62
CA LEU A 492 -3.40 8.40 34.27
C LEU A 492 -2.76 9.77 33.99
N PRO A 493 -2.18 10.43 35.00
CA PRO A 493 -1.59 11.74 34.81
C PRO A 493 -0.37 11.68 33.89
N TRP A 494 -0.24 12.66 33.00
CA TRP A 494 0.88 12.77 32.05
C TRP A 494 2.26 12.95 32.69
N PHE A 495 2.29 13.55 33.89
CA PHE A 495 3.55 13.77 34.61
C PHE A 495 4.22 12.46 35.03
N ALA A 496 3.47 11.35 35.16
CA ALA A 496 4.01 10.03 35.47
C ALA A 496 4.54 9.37 34.18
N PRO A 497 5.87 9.18 34.03
CA PRO A 497 6.44 8.69 32.77
C PRO A 497 5.90 7.34 32.31
N ALA A 498 5.63 6.43 33.24
CA ALA A 498 5.09 5.09 32.94
C ALA A 498 3.69 5.11 32.30
N ASN A 499 2.96 6.22 32.39
CA ASN A 499 1.64 6.36 31.77
C ASN A 499 1.71 6.85 30.32
N ARG A 500 2.81 7.50 29.91
CA ARG A 500 2.91 8.17 28.60
C ARG A 500 2.77 7.20 27.41
N PRO A 501 3.41 6.01 27.41
CA PRO A 501 3.25 5.05 26.32
C PRO A 501 1.79 4.68 26.06
N ALA A 502 1.05 4.36 27.13
CA ALA A 502 -0.37 4.04 27.05
C ALA A 502 -1.21 5.16 26.43
N LEU A 503 -0.95 6.41 26.84
CA LEU A 503 -1.69 7.56 26.36
C LEU A 503 -1.35 7.92 24.90
N ARG A 504 -0.09 7.75 24.47
CA ARG A 504 0.31 7.90 23.06
C ARG A 504 -0.29 6.81 22.17
N LEU A 505 -0.32 5.56 22.64
CA LEU A 505 -0.96 4.46 21.93
C LEU A 505 -2.45 4.71 21.70
N LEU A 506 -3.18 5.23 22.71
CA LEU A 506 -4.58 5.63 22.51
C LEU A 506 -4.72 6.76 21.48
N PHE A 507 -3.80 7.73 21.47
CA PHE A 507 -3.82 8.81 20.50
C PHE A 507 -3.52 8.30 19.07
N ARG A 508 -2.55 7.39 18.91
CA ARG A 508 -2.27 6.69 17.63
C ARG A 508 -3.48 5.90 17.15
N ARG A 509 -4.15 5.19 18.07
CA ARG A 509 -5.37 4.43 17.76
C ARG A 509 -6.47 5.31 17.19
N TYR A 510 -6.69 6.47 17.80
CA TYR A 510 -7.62 7.45 17.29
C TYR A 510 -7.27 7.87 15.84
N LEU A 511 -6.00 8.21 15.57
CA LEU A 511 -5.58 8.62 14.22
C LEU A 511 -5.80 7.52 13.18
N SER A 512 -5.45 6.27 13.51
CA SER A 512 -5.70 5.10 12.66
C SER A 512 -7.20 4.92 12.37
N GLN A 513 -8.07 5.05 13.38
CA GLN A 513 -9.52 4.94 13.20
C GLN A 513 -10.09 6.03 12.30
N VAL A 514 -9.57 7.26 12.38
CA VAL A 514 -10.00 8.35 11.49
C VAL A 514 -9.59 8.08 10.05
N GLN A 515 -8.36 7.58 9.83
CA GLN A 515 -7.89 7.20 8.50
C GLN A 515 -8.75 6.10 7.88
N GLU A 516 -9.18 5.13 8.68
CA GLU A 516 -10.07 4.02 8.25
C GLU A 516 -11.55 4.43 8.14
N GLY A 517 -11.91 5.68 8.48
CA GLY A 517 -13.29 6.16 8.46
C GLY A 517 -14.19 5.63 9.59
N GLU A 518 -13.61 5.05 10.63
CA GLU A 518 -14.32 4.50 11.80
C GLU A 518 -14.68 5.58 12.83
N SER A 519 -15.43 6.61 12.43
CA SER A 519 -15.68 7.80 13.27
C SER A 519 -16.25 7.49 14.65
N LYS A 520 -17.13 6.48 14.77
CA LYS A 520 -17.70 6.08 16.07
C LYS A 520 -16.66 5.44 16.99
N ALA A 521 -15.76 4.61 16.44
CA ALA A 521 -14.71 3.98 17.21
C ALA A 521 -13.66 5.03 17.64
N ALA A 522 -13.35 5.98 16.76
CA ALA A 522 -12.50 7.14 17.05
C ALA A 522 -13.03 7.95 18.24
N VAL A 523 -14.34 8.26 18.28
CA VAL A 523 -14.97 8.95 19.41
C VAL A 523 -14.80 8.21 20.72
N LEU A 524 -15.04 6.89 20.75
CA LEU A 524 -14.85 6.08 21.96
C LEU A 524 -13.39 6.11 22.46
N THR A 525 -12.43 6.04 21.53
CA THR A 525 -11.00 6.16 21.87
C THR A 525 -10.67 7.51 22.47
N LEU A 526 -11.15 8.60 21.86
CA LEU A 526 -10.93 9.95 22.35
C LEU A 526 -11.60 10.18 23.71
N GLU A 527 -12.83 9.69 23.92
CA GLU A 527 -13.54 9.78 25.20
C GLU A 527 -12.76 9.09 26.32
N MET A 528 -12.25 7.88 26.06
CA MET A 528 -11.41 7.14 27.00
C MET A 528 -10.09 7.87 27.27
N LEU A 529 -9.42 8.37 26.23
CA LEU A 529 -8.16 9.13 26.38
C LEU A 529 -8.37 10.40 27.21
N LEU A 530 -9.44 11.16 26.95
CA LEU A 530 -9.78 12.36 27.71
C LEU A 530 -10.22 12.06 29.15
N ARG A 531 -10.83 10.89 29.41
CA ARG A 531 -11.15 10.43 30.77
C ARG A 531 -9.88 10.09 31.55
N LEU A 532 -8.98 9.32 30.93
CA LEU A 532 -7.72 8.89 31.53
C LEU A 532 -6.75 10.06 31.72
N ASN A 533 -6.69 10.99 30.76
CA ASN A 533 -5.86 12.17 30.82
C ASN A 533 -6.72 13.46 30.83
N PRO A 534 -7.34 13.81 31.96
CA PRO A 534 -8.25 14.96 32.05
C PRO A 534 -7.57 16.33 31.86
N GLN A 535 -6.23 16.39 31.91
CA GLN A 535 -5.46 17.59 31.58
C GLN A 535 -5.31 17.80 30.07
N ASP A 536 -5.71 16.80 29.28
CA ASP A 536 -5.76 16.81 27.84
C ASP A 536 -4.46 17.26 27.16
N ASN A 537 -3.35 16.62 27.54
CA ASN A 537 -2.03 16.93 26.97
C ASN A 537 -1.97 16.75 25.46
N HIS A 538 -2.77 15.83 24.89
CA HIS A 538 -2.84 15.58 23.46
C HIS A 538 -3.79 16.53 22.71
N GLY A 539 -4.58 17.35 23.42
CA GLY A 539 -5.55 18.26 22.80
C GLY A 539 -6.78 17.56 22.20
N VAL A 540 -7.10 16.34 22.63
CA VAL A 540 -8.17 15.51 22.08
C VAL A 540 -9.57 16.08 22.28
N ARG A 541 -9.74 17.06 23.19
CA ARG A 541 -11.02 17.75 23.37
C ARG A 541 -11.45 18.53 22.12
N ALA A 542 -10.50 19.02 21.31
CA ALA A 542 -10.81 19.70 20.05
C ALA A 542 -11.49 18.73 19.07
N GLU A 543 -10.88 17.57 18.87
CA GLU A 543 -11.38 16.53 17.97
C GLU A 543 -12.72 15.96 18.45
N LEU A 544 -12.87 15.71 19.76
CA LEU A 544 -14.16 15.28 20.32
C LEU A 544 -15.28 16.28 20.06
N MET A 545 -15.01 17.58 20.24
CA MET A 545 -16.00 18.62 19.96
C MET A 545 -16.44 18.59 18.50
N ASN A 546 -15.48 18.48 17.57
CA ASN A 546 -15.75 18.40 16.15
C ASN A 546 -16.58 17.15 15.80
N HIS A 547 -16.23 15.99 16.34
CA HIS A 547 -17.00 14.76 16.15
C HIS A 547 -18.44 14.87 16.67
N TYR A 548 -18.64 15.35 17.91
CA TYR A 548 -20.01 15.51 18.45
C TYR A 548 -20.86 16.43 17.58
N LEU A 549 -20.31 17.56 17.12
CA LEU A 549 -21.04 18.52 16.28
C LEU A 549 -21.32 17.97 14.87
N ARG A 550 -20.43 17.14 14.33
CA ARG A 550 -20.64 16.45 13.04
C ARG A 550 -21.76 15.40 13.14
N ASP A 551 -21.82 14.68 14.25
CA ASP A 551 -22.85 13.68 14.53
C ASP A 551 -24.18 14.29 15.03
N GLY A 552 -24.22 15.60 15.27
CA GLY A 552 -25.39 16.31 15.79
C GLY A 552 -25.67 16.08 17.28
N ASP A 553 -24.67 15.60 18.03
CA ASP A 553 -24.77 15.34 19.47
C ASP A 553 -24.46 16.61 20.29
N ASP A 554 -25.28 17.64 20.09
CA ASP A 554 -25.05 18.99 20.63
C ASP A 554 -25.02 19.03 22.17
N GLU A 555 -25.76 18.15 22.86
CA GLU A 555 -25.73 18.11 24.33
C GLU A 555 -24.41 17.57 24.88
N ARG A 556 -23.78 16.58 24.21
CA ARG A 556 -22.42 16.14 24.57
C ARG A 556 -21.37 17.20 24.27
N ALA A 557 -21.51 17.91 23.16
CA ALA A 557 -20.69 19.09 22.86
C ALA A 557 -20.77 20.13 24.00
N LEU A 558 -21.97 20.49 24.46
CA LEU A 558 -22.13 21.41 25.61
C LEU A 558 -21.57 20.85 26.91
N ALA A 559 -21.71 19.55 27.17
CA ALA A 559 -21.13 18.92 28.36
C ALA A 559 -19.59 18.99 28.33
N LEU A 560 -18.98 18.81 27.16
CA LEU A 560 -17.54 18.94 26.95
C LEU A 560 -17.06 20.38 27.17
N ALA A 561 -17.74 21.39 26.59
CA ALA A 561 -17.40 22.79 26.78
C ALA A 561 -17.40 23.19 28.27
N ARG A 562 -18.38 22.70 29.05
CA ARG A 562 -18.46 22.96 30.50
C ARG A 562 -17.29 22.40 31.31
N ARG A 563 -16.60 21.35 30.81
CA ARG A 563 -15.41 20.77 31.47
C ARG A 563 -14.18 21.68 31.34
N PHE A 564 -14.14 22.49 30.28
CA PHE A 564 -13.03 23.38 29.94
C PHE A 564 -13.52 24.82 29.82
N PRO A 565 -13.98 25.44 30.93
CA PRO A 565 -14.41 26.83 30.89
C PRO A 565 -13.22 27.70 30.49
N ASP A 566 -13.50 28.68 29.64
CA ASP A 566 -12.54 29.65 29.17
C ASP A 566 -11.37 29.12 28.31
N ASP A 567 -11.58 27.97 27.67
CA ASP A 567 -10.65 27.43 26.69
C ASP A 567 -10.36 28.42 25.55
N LEU A 568 -9.11 28.39 25.07
CA LEU A 568 -8.65 29.20 23.95
C LEU A 568 -8.64 28.44 22.62
N LEU A 569 -9.08 27.18 22.60
CA LEU A 569 -9.33 26.44 21.37
C LEU A 569 -10.62 26.94 20.69
N ALA A 570 -10.51 27.24 19.40
CA ALA A 570 -11.63 27.68 18.59
C ALA A 570 -12.74 26.61 18.54
N ASP A 571 -12.34 25.35 18.47
CA ASP A 571 -13.21 24.17 18.44
C ASP A 571 -14.19 24.18 19.60
N LEU A 572 -13.70 24.41 20.83
CA LEU A 572 -14.55 24.47 22.02
C LEU A 572 -15.36 25.77 22.07
N ALA A 573 -14.71 26.92 21.90
CA ALA A 573 -15.33 28.22 22.08
C ALA A 573 -16.46 28.48 21.06
N TYR A 574 -16.24 28.13 19.79
CA TYR A 574 -17.24 28.27 18.74
C TYR A 574 -18.12 27.03 18.60
N GLY A 575 -17.63 25.85 18.97
CA GLY A 575 -18.45 24.64 19.05
C GLY A 575 -19.59 24.77 20.06
N GLU A 576 -19.35 25.38 21.23
CA GLU A 576 -20.40 25.69 22.20
C GLU A 576 -21.47 26.63 21.60
N VAL A 577 -21.05 27.63 20.81
CA VAL A 577 -21.97 28.54 20.12
C VAL A 577 -22.85 27.78 19.13
N LEU A 578 -22.24 26.93 18.29
CA LEU A 578 -22.95 26.11 17.31
C LEU A 578 -23.96 25.18 17.98
N ALA A 579 -23.54 24.45 19.02
CA ALA A 579 -24.42 23.55 19.77
C ALA A 579 -25.59 24.30 20.43
N LEU A 580 -25.35 25.46 21.06
CA LEU A 580 -26.41 26.28 21.65
C LEU A 580 -27.39 26.80 20.59
N TYR A 581 -26.89 27.18 19.41
CA TYR A 581 -27.71 27.64 18.30
C TYR A 581 -28.65 26.54 17.81
N ARG A 582 -28.11 25.33 17.54
CA ARG A 582 -28.88 24.16 17.10
C ARG A 582 -29.94 23.71 18.10
N LEU A 583 -29.64 23.79 19.39
CA LEU A 583 -30.58 23.49 20.46
C LEU A 583 -31.65 24.60 20.68
N GLY A 584 -31.67 25.64 19.84
CA GLY A 584 -32.63 26.76 19.94
C GLY A 584 -32.40 27.68 21.15
N ARG A 585 -31.25 27.57 21.81
CA ARG A 585 -30.87 28.35 23.01
C ARG A 585 -30.22 29.68 22.61
N GLU A 586 -30.85 30.43 21.72
CA GLU A 586 -30.25 31.60 21.05
C GLU A 586 -29.70 32.67 22.01
N GLU A 587 -30.42 32.99 23.08
CA GLU A 587 -29.95 34.02 24.04
C GLU A 587 -28.62 33.62 24.69
N ARG A 588 -28.48 32.34 25.05
CA ARG A 588 -27.23 31.78 25.57
C ARG A 588 -26.16 31.74 24.49
N ALA A 589 -26.52 31.33 23.27
CA ALA A 589 -25.58 31.31 22.15
C ALA A 589 -24.98 32.70 21.89
N ARG A 590 -25.79 33.77 21.96
CA ARG A 590 -25.30 35.16 21.82
C ARG A 590 -24.35 35.56 22.95
N LEU A 591 -24.67 35.18 24.19
CA LEU A 591 -23.80 35.47 25.34
C LEU A 591 -22.44 34.78 25.19
N VAL A 592 -22.44 33.48 24.87
CA VAL A 592 -21.21 32.70 24.66
C VAL A 592 -20.44 33.24 23.46
N LEU A 593 -21.12 33.58 22.35
CA LEU A 593 -20.49 34.18 21.17
C LEU A 593 -19.77 35.49 21.52
N SER A 594 -20.38 36.37 22.32
CA SER A 594 -19.75 37.63 22.73
C SER A 594 -18.43 37.42 23.49
N THR A 595 -18.34 36.34 24.26
CA THR A 595 -17.13 35.94 24.97
C THR A 595 -16.12 35.30 24.00
N ALA A 596 -16.57 34.42 23.11
CA ALA A 596 -15.74 33.76 22.11
C ALA A 596 -15.10 34.77 21.15
N VAL A 597 -15.85 35.76 20.65
CA VAL A 597 -15.33 36.83 19.77
C VAL A 597 -14.28 37.68 20.49
N ARG A 598 -14.46 37.97 21.78
CA ARG A 598 -13.49 38.75 22.56
C ARG A 598 -12.14 38.04 22.68
N ARG A 599 -12.16 36.71 22.83
CA ARG A 599 -10.94 35.89 22.99
C ARG A 599 -10.31 35.52 21.66
N LEU A 600 -11.16 35.22 20.68
CA LEU A 600 -10.78 34.65 19.39
C LEU A 600 -11.47 35.44 18.26
N PRO A 601 -11.10 36.73 18.07
CA PRO A 601 -11.80 37.65 17.16
C PRO A 601 -11.63 37.31 15.68
N ARG A 602 -10.63 36.50 15.32
CA ARG A 602 -10.32 36.14 13.93
C ARG A 602 -11.21 35.03 13.39
N ILE A 603 -11.81 34.20 14.24
CA ILE A 603 -12.61 33.04 13.80
C ILE A 603 -13.81 33.44 12.92
N PRO A 604 -14.66 34.42 13.27
CA PRO A 604 -15.82 34.77 12.46
C PRO A 604 -15.43 35.29 11.08
N TYR A 605 -14.30 36.01 10.99
CA TYR A 605 -13.76 36.50 9.72
C TYR A 605 -13.39 35.36 8.76
N TYR A 606 -12.77 34.30 9.26
CA TYR A 606 -12.40 33.12 8.46
C TYR A 606 -13.60 32.23 8.12
N LEU A 607 -14.49 31.97 9.10
CA LEU A 607 -15.66 31.10 8.91
C LEU A 607 -16.69 31.66 7.92
N THR A 608 -17.03 32.95 8.04
CA THR A 608 -18.13 33.55 7.26
C THR A 608 -17.78 33.78 5.79
N ARG A 609 -16.50 33.69 5.41
CA ARG A 609 -16.03 33.89 4.04
C ARG A 609 -16.00 32.58 3.27
N LYS A 610 -16.68 32.57 2.13
CA LYS A 610 -16.68 31.42 1.21
C LYS A 610 -15.29 31.10 0.67
N ARG A 611 -14.50 32.14 0.34
CA ARG A 611 -13.13 32.01 -0.15
C ARG A 611 -12.21 32.95 0.63
N ILE A 612 -11.11 32.42 1.14
CA ILE A 612 -10.09 33.17 1.87
C ILE A 612 -8.73 32.49 1.65
N LYS A 613 -7.65 33.28 1.63
CA LYS A 613 -6.29 32.78 1.43
C LYS A 613 -5.75 32.18 2.73
N GLN A 614 -5.05 31.06 2.63
CA GLN A 614 -4.32 30.47 3.75
C GLN A 614 -3.27 31.46 4.29
N PRO A 615 -3.24 31.73 5.60
CA PRO A 615 -2.20 32.55 6.22
C PRO A 615 -0.89 31.76 6.32
N ARG A 616 0.21 32.44 6.63
CA ARG A 616 1.46 31.76 6.94
C ARG A 616 1.29 30.99 8.25
N LEU A 617 1.31 29.66 8.18
CA LEU A 617 1.23 28.82 9.37
C LEU A 617 2.57 28.86 10.12
N ASN A 618 2.51 28.90 11.44
CA ASN A 618 3.68 28.83 12.29
C ASN A 618 4.17 27.36 12.36
N PRO A 619 5.41 27.06 11.95
CA PRO A 619 5.95 25.70 12.02
C PRO A 619 6.04 25.14 13.45
N LEU A 620 6.09 26.01 14.46
CA LEU A 620 6.23 25.65 15.86
C LEU A 620 4.89 25.37 16.56
N GLY A 621 3.76 25.45 15.84
CA GLY A 621 2.43 25.13 16.35
C GLY A 621 1.42 26.28 16.23
N ILE A 622 0.27 26.12 16.88
CA ILE A 622 -0.87 27.04 16.76
C ILE A 622 -0.69 28.25 17.70
N THR A 623 -0.80 29.45 17.14
CA THR A 623 -0.82 30.70 17.91
C THR A 623 -2.23 30.92 18.47
N PRO A 624 -2.45 30.91 19.80
CA PRO A 624 -3.77 31.14 20.38
C PRO A 624 -4.34 32.51 19.95
N GLY A 625 -5.53 32.52 19.36
CA GLY A 625 -6.16 33.72 18.79
C GLY A 625 -5.54 34.25 17.50
N GLY A 626 -4.57 33.52 16.91
CA GLY A 626 -3.87 33.86 15.68
C GLY A 626 -4.67 33.58 14.40
N GLU A 627 -4.06 33.91 13.24
CA GLU A 627 -4.64 33.59 11.92
C GLU A 627 -4.55 32.11 11.60
N ASP A 628 -3.48 31.45 12.04
CA ASP A 628 -3.24 30.02 11.92
C ASP A 628 -4.37 29.21 12.59
N GLN A 629 -4.73 29.53 13.83
CA GLN A 629 -5.85 28.89 14.53
C GLN A 629 -7.18 29.09 13.78
N ALA A 630 -7.44 30.31 13.30
CA ALA A 630 -8.67 30.62 12.59
C ALA A 630 -8.78 29.90 11.25
N TRP A 631 -7.66 29.75 10.55
CA TRP A 631 -7.58 28.97 9.33
C TRP A 631 -7.80 27.49 9.59
N LEU A 632 -7.08 26.90 10.56
CA LEU A 632 -7.19 25.48 10.87
C LEU A 632 -8.61 25.09 11.30
N TYR A 633 -9.25 25.88 12.17
CA TYR A 633 -10.64 25.62 12.56
C TYR A 633 -11.62 25.77 11.39
N ARG A 634 -11.37 26.73 10.47
CA ARG A 634 -12.17 26.88 9.26
C ARG A 634 -12.06 25.64 8.37
N GLU A 635 -10.86 25.16 8.12
CA GLU A 635 -10.65 23.94 7.32
C GLU A 635 -11.33 22.74 7.98
N ALA A 636 -11.25 22.64 9.31
CA ALA A 636 -11.81 21.53 10.05
C ALA A 636 -13.34 21.53 10.13
N MET A 637 -14.03 22.69 10.19
CA MET A 637 -15.46 22.73 10.57
C MET A 637 -16.36 23.62 9.72
N ARG A 638 -15.85 24.37 8.73
CA ARG A 638 -16.71 25.31 7.97
C ARG A 638 -17.87 24.61 7.26
N ASP A 639 -17.66 23.39 6.76
CA ASP A 639 -18.69 22.56 6.14
C ASP A 639 -19.87 22.30 7.11
N VAL A 640 -19.57 22.00 8.37
CA VAL A 640 -20.57 21.78 9.43
C VAL A 640 -21.36 23.06 9.73
N TRP A 641 -20.70 24.21 9.75
CA TRP A 641 -21.35 25.51 9.92
C TRP A 641 -22.19 25.90 8.70
N GLU A 642 -21.75 25.56 7.48
CA GLU A 642 -22.48 25.88 6.24
C GLU A 642 -23.71 24.99 6.05
N ALA A 643 -23.66 23.75 6.56
CA ALA A 643 -24.80 22.84 6.58
C ALA A 643 -25.95 23.31 7.48
N GLU A 644 -25.65 24.11 8.52
CA GLU A 644 -26.66 24.63 9.45
C GLU A 644 -27.37 25.88 8.90
N PRO A 645 -28.69 25.84 8.66
CA PRO A 645 -29.42 26.95 8.05
C PRO A 645 -29.31 28.26 8.84
N GLY A 646 -28.80 29.30 8.18
CA GLY A 646 -28.83 30.67 8.71
C GLY A 646 -27.75 31.01 9.75
N ILE A 647 -26.99 30.03 10.27
CA ILE A 647 -26.02 30.30 11.35
C ILE A 647 -24.87 31.20 10.89
N LEU A 648 -24.37 31.08 9.66
CA LEU A 648 -23.28 31.94 9.17
C LEU A 648 -23.72 33.40 9.02
N ALA A 649 -24.97 33.63 8.62
CA ALA A 649 -25.55 34.97 8.55
C ALA A 649 -25.78 35.54 9.95
N TRP A 650 -26.25 34.70 10.87
CA TRP A 650 -26.40 35.03 12.29
C TRP A 650 -25.05 35.38 12.94
N LEU A 651 -24.03 34.56 12.72
CA LEU A 651 -22.66 34.77 13.20
C LEU A 651 -22.15 36.13 12.71
N LYS A 652 -22.25 36.41 11.41
CA LYS A 652 -21.84 37.69 10.82
C LYS A 652 -22.57 38.89 11.43
N ARG A 653 -23.85 38.75 11.77
CA ARG A 653 -24.64 39.84 12.38
C ARG A 653 -24.21 40.14 13.82
N PHE A 654 -23.85 39.11 14.58
CA PHE A 654 -23.57 39.22 16.02
C PHE A 654 -22.08 39.23 16.36
N SER A 655 -21.20 39.04 15.38
CA SER A 655 -19.74 39.14 15.51
C SER A 655 -19.13 40.40 14.89
N ALA A 656 -19.96 41.29 14.33
CA ALA A 656 -19.54 42.51 13.63
C ALA A 656 -19.15 43.64 14.58
#